data_AF-D2BBL7-F1
#
_entry.id   AF-D2BBL7-F1
#
_cell.length_a   1.000
_cell.length_b   1.000
_cell.length_c   1.000
_cell.angle_alpha   90.00
_cell.angle_beta   90.00
_cell.angle_gamma   90.00
#
_symmetry.space_group_name_H-M   'P 1'
#
loop_
_entity.id
_entity.type
_entity.pdbx_description
1 polymer ?
#
loop_
_entity_poly.entity_id
_entity_poly.type
_entity_poly.pdbx_seq_one_letter_code
_entity_poly.pdbx_strand_id
1 'polypeptide(L)'
;MRKLHRPLRLVATMVATGLLAVGPVVPASAAGGPNLSPGKATQVSSSMAGHAVSALNDSDQATYWESANNSFPQWARIDLGAATSVDQIVLKVPAPAVWQTRTQTLSVQGSADGFSYSTVVASADYTFNPATGNTVKIDFGAATHRYWRVNITANTGWPAAQISEFEIYGAAGGGDTEKPSAPGNLAFTQPATGQIRLTWTASTDNVGVTGYDVYADNQLRGSVGNVLTYTDSQPASATVTYFVRAKDAAGNQSAGSNSVTRTGTGDPGSNLAIGKEIVESGHVHTFVAANANDNSLATYWEANSGAYPNTLTVKLGANARVSSVVVKLNPDPSWGTRTQNIQVLGREQGATAYQSLVPAAGYTFNPASGGNSVRIDLSATVADVQLKFTANSGAPGGQVAEFQVIGVPAPNPDLTVTNLSWTPASPIETSAITLSATVKNAGTAASGADSVNLNLGGTLVGTVAIPALPVNGTATVTHNIGTRPAGTYPVSARVDADNTVFEQNEDNNTLTATSPLVVAEAPGPDLQVLSISSNPPNPAVGAAVTFSVAVKNRGTAASGASTVTRLVVGGTTLNTATPSIAAGATANVAVSGSWTATSGGATITATADATNVVTETNETNNAFLQAIVVGRGAAVPWVEYEAEAARYQGTLLEADPLRTFGHTNFATESSGRKSVRLNSTGQFVEFTSTNPSNSIVVRNSIPDAPSGGGIEATISLYINDAFARKLTLSSRHSWLYGNADGPEALTNTPQADARRLFDESHALLTQSYPTGTKFRLQRDATDTASFYIIDLIDLEQVAAPASQPAGCTSITTYGAVPDDGIDDTAAIQRAVTDDQNGVIGCVWIPAGQWRQEKKILTDDPLNRGQYNQVGISDVTIRGAGMWHSQLYTLTEPHLAVGGINHPHEGNFGFDIDDNTQISDIAIFGSGRIRGGDGNAEGGVGLNGRFGENTKITNVWIEHANVGVWVGRDYDNIPALWGPGDGLEFSGMRIRNTYADGINFTNGTRNSRVFNSSFRTTGDDSLAVWANRYVKDPAVDIAHDNHFVNNTIQLPWRATGIAIYGGYGNTIENNLVYDTMNYPGIMLATDHDPLPFSGRTLIANNAIHRGGGVFWNEDQEFGAITLFAASRDITGVTIRDTDIHDSTYDGIQFKTGGGTMPDVVITNVRIDKSNNGAGILAMSGARGSATLTNVTITNSATGDIVKQPGSSFVITGG
;
A
#
# COMPACT_ATOMS: atom_id res chain seq x y z
N MET A 1 -37.86 18.35 -29.20
CA MET A 1 -37.20 19.11 -30.29
C MET A 1 -35.84 18.44 -30.53
N ARG A 2 -35.62 17.53 -31.50
CA ARG A 2 -35.36 17.74 -32.95
C ARG A 2 -34.42 18.94 -33.17
N LYS A 3 -33.26 18.89 -33.85
CA LYS A 3 -32.76 18.00 -34.92
C LYS A 3 -31.27 18.31 -35.21
N LEU A 4 -30.53 17.30 -35.65
CA LEU A 4 -29.35 17.32 -36.55
C LEU A 4 -29.30 18.48 -37.56
N HIS A 5 -28.10 18.89 -38.01
CA HIS A 5 -27.76 19.17 -39.43
C HIS A 5 -26.23 19.05 -39.70
N ARG A 6 -25.84 18.11 -40.57
CA ARG A 6 -24.75 18.22 -41.59
C ARG A 6 -25.32 19.05 -42.79
N PRO A 7 -24.62 19.49 -43.88
CA PRO A 7 -23.47 18.83 -44.57
C PRO A 7 -22.52 19.66 -45.52
N LEU A 8 -21.58 18.93 -46.18
CA LEU A 8 -21.16 18.95 -47.62
C LEU A 8 -20.12 19.95 -48.25
N ARG A 9 -19.03 19.33 -48.81
CA ARG A 9 -18.37 19.45 -50.16
C ARG A 9 -17.88 20.83 -50.69
N LEU A 10 -16.73 20.98 -51.38
CA LEU A 10 -16.25 20.47 -52.69
C LEU A 10 -14.84 21.11 -52.93
N VAL A 11 -13.80 20.53 -53.54
CA VAL A 11 -13.47 20.52 -54.99
C VAL A 11 -12.11 19.84 -55.18
N ALA A 12 -11.99 18.99 -56.20
CA ALA A 12 -10.75 18.46 -56.75
C ALA A 12 -10.30 19.30 -57.96
N THR A 13 -9.00 19.49 -58.17
CA THR A 13 -8.45 19.87 -59.49
C THR A 13 -7.13 19.12 -59.75
N MET A 14 -7.14 18.26 -60.76
CA MET A 14 -5.95 17.70 -61.42
C MET A 14 -5.48 18.67 -62.52
N VAL A 15 -4.17 18.93 -62.60
CA VAL A 15 -3.46 19.28 -63.85
C VAL A 15 -2.12 18.55 -63.88
N ALA A 16 -1.79 18.02 -65.05
CA ALA A 16 -0.79 17.00 -65.31
C ALA A 16 0.56 17.53 -65.85
N THR A 17 1.56 16.64 -65.77
CA THR A 17 2.73 16.44 -66.66
C THR A 17 3.88 17.45 -66.67
N GLY A 18 5.05 16.96 -66.21
CA GLY A 18 6.39 17.42 -66.57
C GLY A 18 7.40 16.29 -66.31
N LEU A 19 8.08 15.84 -67.37
CA LEU A 19 8.97 14.67 -67.47
C LEU A 19 10.31 14.85 -66.73
N LEU A 20 10.82 13.72 -66.20
CA LEU A 20 12.21 13.29 -66.03
C LEU A 20 13.20 14.16 -65.24
N ALA A 21 13.57 13.67 -64.05
CA ALA A 21 14.96 13.58 -63.63
C ALA A 21 15.16 12.35 -62.72
N VAL A 22 15.85 11.34 -63.24
CA VAL A 22 16.48 10.30 -62.43
C VAL A 22 17.59 11.00 -61.64
N GLY A 23 17.38 11.20 -60.34
CA GLY A 23 18.43 11.50 -59.37
C GLY A 23 18.87 10.21 -58.67
N PRO A 24 20.15 10.07 -58.31
CA PRO A 24 20.76 8.76 -58.10
C PRO A 24 20.16 8.05 -56.88
N VAL A 25 19.94 6.73 -57.04
CA VAL A 25 19.93 5.79 -55.91
C VAL A 25 21.23 6.04 -55.16
N VAL A 26 21.13 6.55 -53.94
CA VAL A 26 22.31 6.70 -53.09
C VAL A 26 22.87 5.29 -52.91
N PRO A 27 24.13 5.02 -53.30
CA PRO A 27 24.70 3.69 -53.15
C PRO A 27 24.66 3.32 -51.67
N ALA A 28 24.25 2.08 -51.38
CA ALA A 28 24.44 1.48 -50.08
C ALA A 28 25.91 1.71 -49.67
N SER A 29 26.09 2.32 -48.50
CA SER A 29 27.41 2.42 -47.88
C SER A 29 27.97 1.01 -47.71
N ALA A 30 29.24 0.80 -48.04
CA ALA A 30 29.91 -0.46 -47.78
C ALA A 30 29.96 -0.68 -46.26
N ALA A 31 29.35 -1.76 -45.77
CA ALA A 31 29.52 -2.22 -44.40
C ALA A 31 31.02 -2.33 -44.08
N GLY A 32 31.41 -1.73 -42.96
CA GLY A 32 32.80 -1.62 -42.54
C GLY A 32 33.01 -1.74 -41.04
N GLY A 33 31.95 -1.98 -40.26
CA GLY A 33 32.06 -2.39 -38.86
C GLY A 33 32.37 -3.88 -38.72
N PRO A 34 32.91 -4.33 -37.57
CA PRO A 34 33.14 -5.76 -37.32
C PRO A 34 31.81 -6.53 -37.22
N ASN A 35 31.85 -7.85 -37.50
CA ASN A 35 30.74 -8.74 -37.15
C ASN A 35 30.62 -8.80 -35.61
N LEU A 36 29.47 -8.37 -35.09
CA LEU A 36 29.16 -8.24 -33.66
C LEU A 36 28.53 -9.49 -33.06
N SER A 37 28.15 -10.47 -33.89
CA SER A 37 27.44 -11.67 -33.44
C SER A 37 28.28 -12.73 -32.73
N PRO A 38 29.60 -12.93 -32.98
CA PRO A 38 30.35 -14.03 -32.36
C PRO A 38 30.34 -14.00 -30.83
N GLY A 39 30.05 -15.16 -30.22
CA GLY A 39 30.02 -15.33 -28.75
C GLY A 39 28.84 -14.65 -28.05
N LYS A 40 27.92 -14.03 -28.78
CA LYS A 40 26.69 -13.42 -28.24
C LYS A 40 25.62 -14.46 -27.96
N ALA A 41 24.71 -14.16 -27.02
CA ALA A 41 23.65 -15.07 -26.63
C ALA A 41 22.61 -15.21 -27.76
N THR A 42 22.29 -16.45 -28.13
CA THR A 42 21.35 -16.78 -29.21
C THR A 42 20.10 -17.47 -28.67
N GLN A 43 18.95 -17.21 -29.30
CA GLN A 43 17.67 -17.87 -29.02
C GLN A 43 16.87 -18.07 -30.30
N VAL A 44 16.05 -19.12 -30.33
CA VAL A 44 15.22 -19.49 -31.50
C VAL A 44 13.84 -19.92 -31.05
N SER A 45 12.86 -19.89 -31.97
CA SER A 45 11.50 -20.36 -31.72
C SER A 45 11.42 -21.88 -31.49
N SER A 46 12.26 -22.66 -32.16
CA SER A 46 12.40 -24.11 -31.99
C SER A 46 13.69 -24.62 -32.61
N SER A 47 14.15 -25.82 -32.23
CA SER A 47 15.31 -26.50 -32.82
C SER A 47 15.03 -27.98 -33.03
N MET A 48 15.47 -28.54 -34.15
CA MET A 48 15.56 -29.99 -34.37
C MET A 48 16.77 -30.57 -33.63
N ALA A 49 16.65 -31.82 -33.18
CA ALA A 49 17.75 -32.52 -32.49
C ALA A 49 18.98 -32.64 -33.41
N GLY A 50 20.14 -32.18 -32.95
CA GLY A 50 21.39 -32.13 -33.72
C GLY A 50 21.66 -30.80 -34.45
N HIS A 51 20.70 -29.86 -34.47
CA HIS A 51 20.81 -28.55 -35.14
C HIS A 51 20.62 -27.42 -34.14
N ALA A 52 21.61 -27.26 -33.26
CA ALA A 52 21.54 -26.38 -32.10
C ALA A 52 21.59 -24.90 -32.47
N VAL A 53 21.02 -24.06 -31.60
CA VAL A 53 21.01 -22.59 -31.72
C VAL A 53 22.40 -21.95 -31.67
N SER A 54 23.39 -22.66 -31.13
CA SER A 54 24.79 -22.22 -31.09
C SER A 54 25.42 -22.12 -32.49
N ALA A 55 24.86 -22.83 -33.48
CA ALA A 55 25.31 -22.79 -34.88
C ALA A 55 24.85 -21.54 -35.64
N LEU A 56 24.37 -20.50 -34.95
CA LEU A 56 23.99 -19.23 -35.58
C LEU A 56 25.14 -18.22 -35.57
N ASN A 57 26.16 -18.41 -34.74
CA ASN A 57 27.24 -17.45 -34.55
C ASN A 57 28.54 -18.10 -34.05
N ASP A 58 28.75 -19.38 -34.37
CA ASP A 58 29.98 -20.13 -34.04
C ASP A 58 31.10 -19.89 -35.05
N SER A 59 30.86 -19.09 -36.10
CA SER A 59 31.81 -18.78 -37.17
C SER A 59 32.21 -20.01 -37.99
N ASP A 60 31.36 -21.05 -38.01
CA ASP A 60 31.50 -22.26 -38.80
C ASP A 60 30.28 -22.45 -39.72
N GLN A 61 30.40 -22.01 -40.97
CA GLN A 61 29.33 -22.17 -41.98
C GLN A 61 28.98 -23.65 -42.27
N ALA A 62 29.75 -24.64 -41.80
CA ALA A 62 29.39 -26.06 -41.97
C ALA A 62 28.29 -26.52 -40.99
N THR A 63 28.15 -25.87 -39.84
CA THR A 63 27.09 -26.15 -38.86
C THR A 63 25.85 -25.33 -39.22
N TYR A 64 24.66 -25.73 -38.73
CA TYR A 64 23.46 -24.93 -38.93
C TYR A 64 22.39 -25.19 -37.88
N TRP A 65 21.61 -24.13 -37.62
CA TRP A 65 20.34 -24.22 -36.92
C TRP A 65 19.24 -24.62 -37.90
N GLU A 66 18.36 -25.53 -37.46
CA GLU A 66 17.12 -25.92 -38.14
C GLU A 66 15.95 -25.87 -37.17
N SER A 67 14.89 -25.17 -37.55
CA SER A 67 13.64 -25.13 -36.77
C SER A 67 12.81 -26.41 -36.90
N ALA A 68 11.75 -26.54 -36.12
CA ALA A 68 10.73 -27.58 -36.32
C ALA A 68 10.15 -27.52 -37.75
N ASN A 69 10.00 -28.70 -38.37
CA ASN A 69 9.46 -28.85 -39.72
C ASN A 69 7.97 -28.41 -39.81
N ASN A 70 7.58 -27.85 -40.95
CA ASN A 70 6.23 -27.39 -41.31
C ASN A 70 5.60 -26.38 -40.32
N SER A 71 6.43 -25.66 -39.55
CA SER A 71 5.97 -24.82 -38.43
C SER A 71 6.22 -23.32 -38.63
N PHE A 72 6.31 -22.84 -39.87
CA PHE A 72 6.50 -21.41 -40.13
C PHE A 72 5.33 -20.56 -39.58
N PRO A 73 5.57 -19.32 -39.09
CA PRO A 73 6.87 -18.65 -39.03
C PRO A 73 7.78 -19.17 -37.92
N GLN A 74 9.08 -19.12 -38.16
CA GLN A 74 10.13 -19.47 -37.20
C GLN A 74 11.11 -18.33 -37.12
N TRP A 75 11.71 -18.10 -35.96
CA TRP A 75 12.61 -16.97 -35.75
C TRP A 75 13.89 -17.36 -35.04
N ALA A 76 14.96 -16.62 -35.34
CA ALA A 76 16.27 -16.70 -34.70
C ALA A 76 16.68 -15.30 -34.23
N ARG A 77 17.23 -15.20 -33.02
CA ARG A 77 17.58 -13.95 -32.34
C ARG A 77 18.98 -13.99 -31.76
N ILE A 78 19.69 -12.87 -31.84
CA ILE A 78 20.95 -12.60 -31.12
C ILE A 78 20.78 -11.38 -30.21
N ASP A 79 21.21 -11.50 -28.96
CA ASP A 79 21.36 -10.38 -28.00
C ASP A 79 22.79 -9.83 -28.06
N LEU A 80 22.97 -8.60 -28.55
CA LEU A 80 24.28 -7.96 -28.62
C LEU A 80 24.82 -7.50 -27.24
N GLY A 81 23.99 -7.54 -26.20
CA GLY A 81 24.29 -7.13 -24.83
C GLY A 81 23.99 -5.65 -24.54
N ALA A 82 23.98 -4.81 -25.58
CA ALA A 82 23.62 -3.40 -25.52
C ALA A 82 22.99 -2.94 -26.85
N ALA A 83 22.24 -1.84 -26.81
CA ALA A 83 21.65 -1.25 -28.02
C ALA A 83 22.77 -0.78 -28.97
N THR A 84 22.87 -1.41 -30.13
CA THR A 84 23.98 -1.20 -31.08
C THR A 84 23.44 -0.80 -32.44
N SER A 85 24.09 0.17 -33.08
CA SER A 85 23.73 0.61 -34.44
C SER A 85 24.25 -0.36 -35.49
N VAL A 86 23.35 -0.92 -36.28
CA VAL A 86 23.60 -1.95 -37.29
C VAL A 86 23.01 -1.48 -38.60
N ASP A 87 23.74 -1.62 -39.69
CA ASP A 87 23.27 -1.31 -41.05
C ASP A 87 23.32 -2.51 -42.01
N GLN A 88 23.88 -3.65 -41.58
CA GLN A 88 23.94 -4.85 -42.39
C GLN A 88 23.75 -6.12 -41.55
N ILE A 89 22.87 -7.00 -42.05
CA ILE A 89 22.78 -8.39 -41.63
C ILE A 89 23.34 -9.27 -42.75
N VAL A 90 24.20 -10.24 -42.42
CA VAL A 90 24.62 -11.27 -43.36
C VAL A 90 24.15 -12.63 -42.84
N LEU A 91 23.34 -13.30 -43.66
CA LEU A 91 22.84 -14.64 -43.38
C LEU A 91 23.54 -15.64 -44.28
N LYS A 92 23.88 -16.79 -43.73
CA LYS A 92 24.45 -17.90 -44.49
C LYS A 92 23.66 -19.19 -44.28
N VAL A 93 23.78 -20.09 -45.24
CA VAL A 93 23.48 -21.52 -45.08
C VAL A 93 24.71 -22.33 -45.52
N PRO A 94 24.81 -23.64 -45.21
CA PRO A 94 26.00 -24.43 -45.50
C PRO A 94 26.53 -24.33 -46.93
N ALA A 95 27.86 -24.35 -47.05
CA ALA A 95 28.63 -24.03 -48.24
C ALA A 95 28.37 -24.98 -49.46
N PRO A 96 28.83 -24.61 -50.68
CA PRO A 96 28.33 -25.10 -51.97
C PRO A 96 28.39 -26.61 -52.26
N ALA A 97 29.22 -27.38 -51.57
CA ALA A 97 29.33 -28.83 -51.81
C ALA A 97 28.16 -29.64 -51.22
N VAL A 98 27.35 -29.03 -50.33
CA VAL A 98 26.35 -29.75 -49.53
C VAL A 98 24.92 -29.31 -49.86
N TRP A 99 24.66 -28.03 -50.13
CA TRP A 99 23.29 -27.47 -50.18
C TRP A 99 22.99 -26.77 -51.52
N GLN A 100 21.87 -27.15 -52.18
CA GLN A 100 21.38 -26.52 -53.41
C GLN A 100 20.83 -25.09 -53.19
N THR A 101 20.70 -24.34 -54.28
CA THR A 101 20.03 -23.02 -54.31
C THR A 101 18.66 -23.09 -53.64
N ARG A 102 18.39 -22.17 -52.72
CA ARG A 102 17.12 -22.05 -52.01
C ARG A 102 16.77 -20.60 -51.73
N THR A 103 15.48 -20.32 -51.58
CA THR A 103 14.98 -19.01 -51.17
C THR A 103 14.30 -19.13 -49.83
N GLN A 104 14.64 -18.25 -48.89
CA GLN A 104 13.89 -18.08 -47.64
C GLN A 104 13.20 -16.72 -47.63
N THR A 105 11.91 -16.71 -47.30
CA THR A 105 11.12 -15.48 -47.15
C THR A 105 11.22 -15.01 -45.71
N LEU A 106 11.82 -13.86 -45.45
CA LEU A 106 12.07 -13.38 -44.08
C LEU A 106 12.05 -11.86 -43.94
N SER A 107 11.81 -11.39 -42.71
CA SER A 107 12.01 -10.01 -42.28
C SER A 107 13.12 -9.91 -41.23
N VAL A 108 13.75 -8.74 -41.13
CA VAL A 108 14.71 -8.39 -40.07
C VAL A 108 14.00 -7.49 -39.07
N GLN A 109 14.13 -7.80 -37.78
CA GLN A 109 13.43 -7.14 -36.68
C GLN A 109 14.40 -6.78 -35.56
N GLY A 110 14.10 -5.68 -34.86
CA GLY A 110 14.91 -5.14 -33.76
C GLY A 110 14.07 -4.86 -32.52
N SER A 111 14.66 -5.09 -31.34
CA SER A 111 14.02 -4.89 -30.04
C SER A 111 15.00 -4.30 -29.01
N ALA A 112 14.48 -3.50 -28.07
CA ALA A 112 15.23 -2.97 -26.94
C ALA A 112 15.13 -3.86 -25.68
N ASP A 113 13.99 -4.54 -25.50
CA ASP A 113 13.62 -5.29 -24.29
C ASP A 113 13.67 -6.83 -24.48
N GLY A 114 13.79 -7.30 -25.72
CA GLY A 114 13.79 -8.71 -26.07
C GLY A 114 12.39 -9.32 -26.25
N PHE A 115 11.32 -8.56 -26.00
CA PHE A 115 9.92 -8.99 -26.05
C PHE A 115 9.14 -8.30 -27.18
N SER A 116 9.33 -6.98 -27.33
CA SER A 116 8.62 -6.13 -28.29
C SER A 116 9.50 -5.86 -29.51
N TYR A 117 9.12 -6.37 -30.69
CA TYR A 117 9.93 -6.26 -31.92
C TYR A 117 9.31 -5.29 -32.93
N SER A 118 10.15 -4.40 -33.44
CA SER A 118 9.87 -3.54 -34.59
C SER A 118 10.49 -4.14 -35.86
N THR A 119 9.85 -3.94 -37.02
CA THR A 119 10.38 -4.41 -38.31
C THR A 119 11.39 -3.39 -38.83
N VAL A 120 12.64 -3.82 -39.02
CA VAL A 120 13.74 -3.01 -39.56
C VAL A 120 13.82 -3.17 -41.08
N VAL A 121 13.72 -4.42 -41.55
CA VAL A 121 13.61 -4.73 -42.98
C VAL A 121 12.34 -5.54 -43.20
N ALA A 122 11.48 -5.04 -44.08
CA ALA A 122 10.23 -5.70 -44.42
C ALA A 122 10.46 -7.11 -45.02
N SER A 123 9.45 -7.97 -44.91
CA SER A 123 9.54 -9.34 -45.40
C SER A 123 9.81 -9.39 -46.90
N ALA A 124 10.84 -10.13 -47.31
CA ALA A 124 11.20 -10.33 -48.71
C ALA A 124 11.80 -11.72 -48.95
N ASP A 125 11.86 -12.12 -50.21
CA ASP A 125 12.48 -13.37 -50.65
C ASP A 125 14.00 -13.18 -50.79
N TYR A 126 14.78 -13.98 -50.07
CA TYR A 126 16.23 -13.96 -50.14
C TYR A 126 16.78 -15.31 -50.65
N THR A 127 17.43 -15.28 -51.79
CA THR A 127 17.98 -16.48 -52.45
C THR A 127 19.42 -16.74 -52.02
N PHE A 128 19.63 -17.87 -51.34
CA PHE A 128 20.94 -18.44 -51.03
C PHE A 128 21.40 -19.26 -52.23
N ASN A 129 22.41 -18.77 -52.95
CA ASN A 129 22.95 -19.40 -54.15
C ASN A 129 24.36 -19.96 -53.89
N PRO A 130 24.62 -21.26 -54.16
CA PRO A 130 25.94 -21.85 -54.00
C PRO A 130 27.03 -21.16 -54.82
N ALA A 131 26.68 -20.60 -55.99
CA ALA A 131 27.62 -19.84 -56.83
C ALA A 131 28.13 -18.56 -56.16
N THR A 132 27.41 -18.03 -55.16
CA THR A 132 27.79 -16.86 -54.36
C THR A 132 28.08 -17.24 -52.90
N GLY A 133 28.41 -18.51 -52.65
CA GLY A 133 28.81 -19.00 -51.32
C GLY A 133 27.64 -19.20 -50.34
N ASN A 134 26.40 -19.37 -50.83
CA ASN A 134 25.21 -19.55 -49.99
C ASN A 134 25.08 -18.47 -48.91
N THR A 135 25.38 -17.23 -49.30
CA THR A 135 25.39 -16.05 -48.44
C THR A 135 24.42 -15.01 -48.99
N VAL A 136 23.63 -14.42 -48.12
CA VAL A 136 22.74 -13.31 -48.38
C VAL A 136 23.19 -12.12 -47.54
N LYS A 137 23.39 -10.97 -48.17
CA LYS A 137 23.62 -9.69 -47.47
C LYS A 137 22.36 -8.85 -47.53
N ILE A 138 21.97 -8.30 -46.40
CA ILE A 138 20.78 -7.46 -46.23
C ILE A 138 21.26 -6.12 -45.67
N ASP A 139 21.36 -5.14 -46.57
CA ASP A 139 21.75 -3.77 -46.24
C ASP A 139 20.50 -2.91 -45.95
N PHE A 140 20.56 -2.07 -44.93
CA PHE A 140 19.49 -1.15 -44.56
C PHE A 140 20.03 0.12 -43.91
N GLY A 141 19.19 1.14 -43.75
CA GLY A 141 19.57 2.34 -43.02
C GLY A 141 19.85 2.00 -41.56
N ALA A 142 20.95 2.52 -41.00
CA ALA A 142 21.41 2.18 -39.66
C ALA A 142 20.28 2.27 -38.62
N ALA A 143 20.04 1.17 -37.91
CA ALA A 143 19.02 1.07 -36.87
C ALA A 143 19.67 0.56 -35.57
N THR A 144 19.19 1.08 -34.43
CA THR A 144 19.81 0.83 -33.12
C THR A 144 18.91 -0.03 -32.25
N HIS A 145 19.33 -1.27 -32.02
CA HIS A 145 18.62 -2.24 -31.19
C HIS A 145 19.59 -3.13 -30.42
N ARG A 146 19.16 -3.69 -29.28
CA ARG A 146 19.95 -4.65 -28.51
C ARG A 146 19.75 -6.07 -29.03
N TYR A 147 18.50 -6.41 -29.33
CA TYR A 147 18.10 -7.72 -29.81
C TYR A 147 17.77 -7.65 -31.29
N TRP A 148 18.43 -8.50 -32.08
CA TRP A 148 18.22 -8.62 -33.53
C TRP A 148 17.62 -9.97 -33.85
N ARG A 149 16.53 -9.99 -34.62
CA ARG A 149 15.76 -11.18 -34.94
C ARG A 149 15.49 -11.28 -36.44
N VAL A 150 15.72 -12.45 -37.03
CA VAL A 150 15.17 -12.80 -38.34
C VAL A 150 13.91 -13.63 -38.16
N ASN A 151 12.83 -13.24 -38.81
CA ASN A 151 11.55 -13.94 -38.78
C ASN A 151 11.27 -14.54 -40.16
N ILE A 152 11.38 -15.86 -40.26
CA ILE A 152 11.36 -16.63 -41.50
C ILE A 152 9.98 -17.28 -41.65
N THR A 153 9.37 -17.10 -42.82
CA THR A 153 7.98 -17.50 -43.12
C THR A 153 7.87 -18.57 -44.20
N ALA A 154 8.92 -18.77 -45.01
CA ALA A 154 8.98 -19.84 -46.01
C ALA A 154 10.43 -20.20 -46.35
N ASN A 155 10.66 -21.43 -46.83
CA ASN A 155 11.94 -21.91 -47.37
C ASN A 155 11.67 -22.89 -48.53
N THR A 156 12.27 -22.66 -49.71
CA THR A 156 12.07 -23.53 -50.87
C THR A 156 12.96 -24.78 -50.88
N GLY A 157 13.98 -24.83 -50.02
CA GLY A 157 14.95 -25.93 -49.97
C GLY A 157 14.59 -27.05 -48.99
N TRP A 158 13.80 -26.75 -47.96
CA TRP A 158 13.41 -27.67 -46.88
C TRP A 158 12.20 -27.10 -46.12
N PRO A 159 11.31 -27.92 -45.51
CA PRO A 159 10.14 -27.42 -44.77
C PRO A 159 10.47 -26.82 -43.38
N ALA A 160 11.64 -26.21 -43.18
CA ALA A 160 12.03 -25.54 -41.93
C ALA A 160 12.88 -24.29 -42.19
N ALA A 161 12.95 -23.38 -41.22
CA ALA A 161 13.90 -22.28 -41.23
C ALA A 161 15.30 -22.84 -40.95
N GLN A 162 16.28 -22.42 -41.76
CA GLN A 162 17.64 -22.93 -41.67
C GLN A 162 18.66 -21.81 -41.84
N ILE A 163 19.57 -21.64 -40.88
CA ILE A 163 20.64 -20.61 -40.93
C ILE A 163 21.92 -21.21 -40.33
N SER A 164 23.04 -21.07 -41.03
CA SER A 164 24.39 -21.45 -40.54
C SER A 164 25.16 -20.29 -39.93
N GLU A 165 24.89 -19.06 -40.35
CA GLU A 165 25.47 -17.87 -39.70
C GLU A 165 24.46 -16.74 -39.76
N PHE A 166 24.26 -16.09 -38.62
CA PHE A 166 23.54 -14.84 -38.46
C PHE A 166 24.55 -13.78 -38.00
N GLU A 167 25.20 -13.16 -38.98
CA GLU A 167 26.20 -12.13 -38.77
C GLU A 167 25.55 -10.75 -38.73
N ILE A 168 25.97 -9.93 -37.78
CA ILE A 168 25.41 -8.60 -37.52
C ILE A 168 26.54 -7.59 -37.64
N TYR A 169 26.53 -6.76 -38.67
CA TYR A 169 27.60 -5.80 -38.94
C TYR A 169 27.18 -4.39 -38.50
N GLY A 170 28.04 -3.77 -37.69
CA GLY A 170 27.85 -2.39 -37.25
C GLY A 170 28.02 -1.39 -38.39
N ALA A 171 27.35 -0.24 -38.29
CA ALA A 171 27.35 0.75 -39.36
C ALA A 171 28.70 1.46 -39.58
N ALA A 172 29.21 1.44 -40.82
CA ALA A 172 30.42 2.17 -41.19
C ALA A 172 30.13 3.67 -41.28
N GLY A 173 30.65 4.42 -40.33
CA GLY A 173 30.16 5.74 -39.97
C GLY A 173 29.88 5.87 -38.47
N GLY A 174 30.11 4.80 -37.70
CA GLY A 174 30.55 4.93 -36.31
C GLY A 174 31.89 5.65 -36.28
N GLY A 175 31.89 6.96 -36.55
CA GLY A 175 32.77 7.82 -35.78
C GLY A 175 32.59 7.37 -34.35
N ASP A 176 33.70 7.09 -33.68
CA ASP A 176 33.68 6.96 -32.24
C ASP A 176 32.66 8.00 -31.72
N THR A 177 31.58 7.52 -31.09
CA THR A 177 30.55 8.38 -30.47
C THR A 177 30.71 8.36 -28.97
N GLU A 178 31.59 7.49 -28.47
CA GLU A 178 31.87 7.39 -27.07
C GLU A 178 32.78 8.57 -26.75
N LYS A 179 32.27 9.46 -25.90
CA LYS A 179 33.12 10.53 -25.41
C LYS A 179 34.22 9.87 -24.57
N PRO A 180 35.48 10.30 -24.67
CA PRO A 180 36.51 9.89 -23.75
C PRO A 180 36.04 10.09 -22.31
N SER A 181 36.56 9.30 -21.38
CA SER A 181 36.32 9.56 -19.96
C SER A 181 36.81 10.95 -19.57
N ALA A 182 36.16 11.60 -18.60
CA ALA A 182 36.61 12.91 -18.13
C ALA A 182 38.05 12.81 -17.59
N PRO A 183 38.94 13.77 -17.88
CA PRO A 183 40.27 13.79 -17.30
C PRO A 183 40.18 13.80 -15.78
N GLY A 184 40.89 12.89 -15.12
CA GLY A 184 40.87 12.79 -13.66
C GLY A 184 41.88 13.72 -12.98
N ASN A 185 41.70 13.95 -11.68
CA ASN A 185 42.70 14.57 -10.79
C ASN A 185 43.31 15.88 -11.32
N LEU A 186 42.50 16.77 -11.92
CA LEU A 186 42.98 18.08 -12.30
C LEU A 186 43.45 18.82 -11.05
N ALA A 187 44.67 19.30 -11.08
CA ALA A 187 45.30 20.09 -10.03
C ALA A 187 46.12 21.23 -10.66
N PHE A 188 46.45 22.25 -9.86
CA PHE A 188 47.35 23.31 -10.30
C PHE A 188 48.46 23.60 -9.27
N THR A 189 49.57 24.13 -9.77
CA THR A 189 50.66 24.74 -8.98
C THR A 189 50.99 26.12 -9.53
N GLN A 190 51.66 26.97 -8.74
CA GLN A 190 52.07 28.32 -9.18
C GLN A 190 53.61 28.40 -9.23
N PRO A 191 54.23 28.11 -10.39
CA PRO A 191 55.69 28.12 -10.49
C PRO A 191 56.30 29.53 -10.40
N ALA A 192 55.51 30.58 -10.68
CA ALA A 192 55.86 31.99 -10.51
C ALA A 192 54.58 32.84 -10.37
N THR A 193 54.72 34.09 -9.87
CA THR A 193 53.59 35.02 -9.77
C THR A 193 52.88 35.19 -11.11
N GLY A 194 51.58 34.90 -11.15
CA GLY A 194 50.77 35.00 -12.36
C GLY A 194 50.91 33.83 -13.35
N GLN A 195 51.60 32.74 -12.97
CA GLN A 195 51.64 31.50 -13.75
C GLN A 195 50.92 30.36 -13.02
N ILE A 196 50.09 29.62 -13.74
CA ILE A 196 49.27 28.52 -13.23
C ILE A 196 49.59 27.28 -14.05
N ARG A 197 50.33 26.34 -13.47
CA ARG A 197 50.66 25.06 -14.11
C ARG A 197 49.66 24.00 -13.70
N LEU A 198 48.85 23.56 -14.65
CA LEU A 198 47.86 22.50 -14.53
C LEU A 198 48.49 21.11 -14.79
N THR A 199 47.99 20.10 -14.09
CA THR A 199 48.27 18.68 -14.30
C THR A 199 47.00 17.85 -14.12
N TRP A 200 46.81 16.79 -14.90
CA TRP A 200 45.67 15.87 -14.80
C TRP A 200 46.10 14.43 -15.13
N THR A 201 45.28 13.45 -14.75
CA THR A 201 45.47 12.05 -15.17
C THR A 201 44.80 11.78 -16.51
N ALA A 202 45.40 10.89 -17.29
CA ALA A 202 44.95 10.58 -18.64
C ALA A 202 43.51 10.04 -18.68
N SER A 203 42.76 10.48 -19.68
CA SER A 203 41.47 9.91 -20.04
C SER A 203 41.66 8.59 -20.80
N THR A 204 40.64 7.73 -20.71
CA THR A 204 40.52 6.49 -21.48
C THR A 204 39.41 6.63 -22.48
N ASP A 205 39.56 5.99 -23.62
CA ASP A 205 38.57 6.00 -24.68
C ASP A 205 38.60 4.65 -25.40
N ASN A 206 37.50 4.27 -26.05
CA ASN A 206 37.38 2.99 -26.74
C ASN A 206 38.27 2.91 -28.01
N VAL A 207 38.63 4.05 -28.61
CA VAL A 207 39.50 4.15 -29.79
C VAL A 207 40.81 4.86 -29.46
N GLY A 208 40.76 5.95 -28.69
CA GLY A 208 41.94 6.59 -28.11
C GLY A 208 41.86 8.11 -28.04
N VAL A 209 42.41 8.66 -26.94
CA VAL A 209 42.49 10.10 -26.69
C VAL A 209 43.63 10.73 -27.51
N THR A 210 43.30 11.74 -28.32
CA THR A 210 44.26 12.46 -29.17
C THR A 210 44.70 13.80 -28.61
N GLY A 211 43.93 14.39 -27.68
CA GLY A 211 44.30 15.65 -27.02
C GLY A 211 43.36 16.11 -25.92
N TYR A 212 43.65 17.30 -25.37
CA TYR A 212 42.86 17.90 -24.29
C TYR A 212 42.58 19.39 -24.55
N ASP A 213 41.36 19.83 -24.28
CA ASP A 213 40.97 21.23 -24.22
C ASP A 213 41.00 21.75 -22.80
N VAL A 214 41.80 22.78 -22.56
CA VAL A 214 41.91 23.46 -21.27
C VAL A 214 41.05 24.72 -21.30
N TYR A 215 40.10 24.81 -20.38
CA TYR A 215 39.23 25.96 -20.21
C TYR A 215 39.60 26.73 -18.94
N ALA A 216 39.46 28.05 -18.98
CA ALA A 216 39.45 28.93 -17.81
C ALA A 216 38.19 29.82 -17.89
N ASP A 217 37.40 29.86 -16.82
CA ASP A 217 36.14 30.62 -16.72
C ASP A 217 35.21 30.36 -17.92
N ASN A 218 35.08 29.08 -18.28
CA ASN A 218 34.34 28.57 -19.44
C ASN A 218 34.85 29.06 -20.82
N GLN A 219 35.98 29.75 -20.88
CA GLN A 219 36.65 30.15 -22.13
C GLN A 219 37.79 29.18 -22.44
N LEU A 220 37.87 28.71 -23.69
CA LEU A 220 38.96 27.83 -24.14
C LEU A 220 40.29 28.60 -24.12
N ARG A 221 41.25 28.11 -23.33
CA ARG A 221 42.61 28.68 -23.24
C ARG A 221 43.58 28.04 -24.22
N GLY A 222 43.41 26.75 -24.49
CA GLY A 222 44.20 26.05 -25.48
C GLY A 222 43.76 24.60 -25.67
N SER A 223 44.00 24.09 -26.88
CA SER A 223 43.95 22.68 -27.20
C SER A 223 45.38 22.13 -27.22
N VAL A 224 45.68 21.15 -26.39
CA VAL A 224 46.97 20.47 -26.33
C VAL A 224 46.84 19.05 -26.89
N GLY A 225 47.93 18.47 -27.39
CA GLY A 225 47.96 17.06 -27.82
C GLY A 225 47.78 16.11 -26.63
N ASN A 226 48.09 14.82 -26.80
CA ASN A 226 48.01 13.83 -25.70
C ASN A 226 49.12 14.03 -24.65
N VAL A 227 49.05 15.14 -23.92
CA VAL A 227 49.92 15.56 -22.82
C VAL A 227 49.07 15.77 -21.57
N LEU A 228 49.70 15.74 -20.40
CA LEU A 228 49.02 15.77 -19.11
C LEU A 228 49.34 17.03 -18.28
N THR A 229 49.85 18.08 -18.93
CA THR A 229 50.21 19.35 -18.27
C THR A 229 50.03 20.55 -19.21
N TYR A 230 49.65 21.69 -18.65
CA TYR A 230 49.50 22.97 -19.36
C TYR A 230 49.81 24.13 -18.42
N THR A 231 50.49 25.18 -18.88
CA THR A 231 50.77 26.37 -18.06
C THR A 231 50.05 27.59 -18.66
N ASP A 232 49.15 28.19 -17.87
CA ASP A 232 48.46 29.43 -18.21
C ASP A 232 49.09 30.62 -17.49
N SER A 233 48.99 31.82 -18.09
CA SER A 233 49.44 33.08 -17.48
C SER A 233 48.23 34.00 -17.24
N GLN A 234 48.02 34.40 -16.00
CA GLN A 234 46.88 35.22 -15.54
C GLN A 234 47.34 36.28 -14.54
N PRO A 235 46.70 37.46 -14.48
CA PRO A 235 46.97 38.42 -13.42
C PRO A 235 46.78 37.78 -12.03
N ALA A 236 47.70 38.03 -11.11
CA ALA A 236 47.65 37.47 -9.76
C ALA A 236 46.37 37.87 -8.97
N SER A 237 45.68 38.93 -9.40
CA SER A 237 44.42 39.41 -8.83
C SER A 237 43.15 38.71 -9.36
N ALA A 238 43.20 37.93 -10.45
CA ALA A 238 42.00 37.40 -11.11
C ALA A 238 41.59 36.01 -10.59
N THR A 239 40.38 35.84 -10.04
CA THR A 239 39.85 34.47 -9.78
C THR A 239 39.67 33.78 -11.12
N VAL A 240 40.31 32.62 -11.30
CA VAL A 240 40.24 31.85 -12.55
C VAL A 240 39.95 30.39 -12.23
N THR A 241 38.87 29.86 -12.79
CA THR A 241 38.44 28.47 -12.62
C THR A 241 38.74 27.64 -13.86
N TYR A 242 39.51 26.58 -13.71
CA TYR A 242 39.92 25.70 -14.81
C TYR A 242 39.16 24.38 -14.80
N PHE A 243 38.84 23.88 -15.99
CA PHE A 243 38.52 22.46 -16.20
C PHE A 243 39.12 22.00 -17.54
N VAL A 244 39.31 20.69 -17.70
CA VAL A 244 39.91 20.08 -18.89
C VAL A 244 38.94 19.08 -19.50
N ARG A 245 38.87 19.01 -20.83
CA ARG A 245 38.13 17.97 -21.56
C ARG A 245 39.08 17.18 -22.45
N ALA A 246 38.96 15.86 -22.48
CA ALA A 246 39.66 15.02 -23.45
C ALA A 246 38.94 15.05 -24.80
N LYS A 247 39.72 14.82 -25.85
CA LYS A 247 39.27 14.69 -27.24
C LYS A 247 39.85 13.43 -27.86
N ASP A 248 39.03 12.68 -28.58
CA ASP A 248 39.45 11.55 -29.42
C ASP A 248 39.72 11.99 -30.87
N ALA A 249 39.96 11.02 -31.75
CA ALA A 249 40.21 11.24 -33.17
C ALA A 249 38.93 11.54 -33.99
N ALA A 250 37.74 11.20 -33.48
CA ALA A 250 36.44 11.44 -34.09
C ALA A 250 35.84 12.81 -33.71
N GLY A 251 36.43 13.49 -32.73
CA GLY A 251 36.06 14.83 -32.29
C GLY A 251 35.08 14.86 -31.11
N ASN A 252 34.81 13.73 -30.43
CA ASN A 252 34.00 13.79 -29.22
C ASN A 252 34.80 14.44 -28.09
N GLN A 253 34.09 15.16 -27.25
CA GLN A 253 34.63 15.77 -26.04
C GLN A 253 34.07 15.06 -24.82
N SER A 254 34.96 14.67 -23.91
CA SER A 254 34.58 14.20 -22.59
C SER A 254 33.73 15.23 -21.84
N ALA A 255 33.07 14.79 -20.76
CA ALA A 255 32.68 15.72 -19.70
C ALA A 255 33.92 16.48 -19.17
N GLY A 256 33.71 17.65 -18.56
CA GLY A 256 34.81 18.36 -17.89
C GLY A 256 35.40 17.51 -16.77
N SER A 257 36.71 17.64 -16.54
CA SER A 257 37.35 17.18 -15.31
C SER A 257 36.70 17.82 -14.06
N ASN A 258 37.18 17.46 -12.87
CA ASN A 258 36.98 18.32 -11.72
C ASN A 258 37.51 19.74 -12.03
N SER A 259 36.84 20.77 -11.52
CA SER A 259 37.30 22.14 -11.67
C SER A 259 38.35 22.48 -10.60
N VAL A 260 39.31 23.32 -10.94
CA VAL A 260 40.23 23.91 -9.95
C VAL A 260 40.23 25.43 -10.07
N THR A 261 39.99 26.12 -8.96
CA THR A 261 39.93 27.57 -8.94
C THR A 261 41.17 28.15 -8.28
N ARG A 262 41.86 29.01 -9.02
CA ARG A 262 42.90 29.87 -8.47
C ARG A 262 42.28 31.21 -8.10
N THR A 263 42.07 31.45 -6.81
CA THR A 263 41.36 32.63 -6.33
C THR A 263 42.16 33.91 -6.52
N GLY A 264 41.48 34.94 -7.04
CA GLY A 264 41.88 36.34 -7.04
C GLY A 264 42.27 36.81 -5.66
N THR A 265 43.27 37.68 -5.55
CA THR A 265 43.56 38.37 -4.29
C THR A 265 42.47 39.43 -3.96
N GLY A 266 41.17 39.17 -4.22
CA GLY A 266 40.07 40.13 -4.04
C GLY A 266 38.63 39.71 -4.41
N ASP A 267 38.26 38.43 -4.42
CA ASP A 267 36.88 37.98 -4.69
C ASP A 267 36.01 37.97 -3.41
N PRO A 268 34.85 38.68 -3.35
CA PRO A 268 34.02 38.72 -2.14
C PRO A 268 33.30 37.39 -1.83
N GLY A 269 33.24 36.44 -2.76
CA GLY A 269 32.54 35.15 -2.61
C GLY A 269 31.05 35.18 -3.02
N SER A 270 30.37 34.03 -2.92
CA SER A 270 28.96 33.84 -3.31
C SER A 270 28.00 33.94 -2.12
N ASN A 271 26.68 34.02 -2.37
CA ASN A 271 25.68 33.87 -1.30
C ASN A 271 25.64 32.42 -0.81
N LEU A 272 26.10 32.19 0.41
CA LEU A 272 26.18 30.88 1.05
C LEU A 272 24.91 30.51 1.84
N ALA A 273 23.95 31.42 1.96
CA ALA A 273 22.76 31.23 2.77
C ALA A 273 21.61 30.48 2.07
N ILE A 274 21.64 30.42 0.72
CA ILE A 274 20.51 29.93 -0.08
C ILE A 274 20.21 28.46 0.27
N GLY A 275 18.97 28.18 0.68
CA GLY A 275 18.50 26.84 1.03
C GLY A 275 19.12 26.22 2.29
N LYS A 276 19.95 26.95 3.03
CA LYS A 276 20.55 26.49 4.30
C LYS A 276 19.52 26.51 5.44
N GLU A 277 19.80 25.76 6.51
CA GLU A 277 18.98 25.84 7.72
C GLU A 277 19.00 27.28 8.26
N ILE A 278 17.81 27.84 8.51
CA ILE A 278 17.63 29.18 9.04
C ILE A 278 16.72 29.14 10.28
N VAL A 279 17.25 29.64 11.41
CA VAL A 279 16.63 29.55 12.73
C VAL A 279 16.25 30.94 13.22
N GLU A 280 14.99 31.10 13.59
CA GLU A 280 14.40 32.36 14.05
C GLU A 280 14.09 32.35 15.56
N SER A 281 13.87 33.53 16.13
CA SER A 281 13.29 33.70 17.48
C SER A 281 11.76 33.51 17.53
N GLY A 282 11.12 33.29 16.38
CA GLY A 282 9.66 33.20 16.19
C GLY A 282 9.15 34.19 15.14
N HIS A 283 7.97 33.91 14.60
CA HIS A 283 7.34 34.68 13.52
C HIS A 283 5.84 34.91 13.75
N VAL A 284 5.26 35.80 12.95
CA VAL A 284 3.81 35.99 12.84
C VAL A 284 3.26 35.37 11.56
N HIS A 285 2.03 34.86 11.64
CA HIS A 285 1.30 34.29 10.50
C HIS A 285 2.09 33.17 9.80
N THR A 286 2.25 33.25 8.48
CA THR A 286 2.97 32.28 7.64
C THR A 286 4.32 32.83 7.17
N PHE A 287 4.82 33.92 7.76
CA PHE A 287 6.06 34.58 7.38
C PHE A 287 7.27 33.95 8.08
N VAL A 288 7.50 32.68 7.76
CA VAL A 288 8.51 31.81 8.38
C VAL A 288 9.94 32.14 7.94
N ALA A 289 10.94 31.74 8.75
CA ALA A 289 12.36 31.97 8.48
C ALA A 289 12.83 31.50 7.09
N ALA A 290 12.34 30.36 6.60
CA ALA A 290 12.73 29.79 5.31
C ALA A 290 12.46 30.74 4.12
N ASN A 291 11.51 31.66 4.26
CA ASN A 291 11.22 32.68 3.27
C ASN A 291 12.34 33.72 3.13
N ALA A 292 13.29 33.78 4.07
CA ALA A 292 14.37 34.76 4.07
C ALA A 292 15.66 34.23 3.42
N ASN A 293 15.69 33.01 2.90
CA ASN A 293 16.85 32.48 2.17
C ASN A 293 16.46 31.54 1.02
N ASP A 294 15.24 31.72 0.50
CA ASP A 294 14.69 31.00 -0.65
C ASP A 294 15.06 31.67 -2.00
N ASN A 295 15.82 32.77 -1.95
CA ASN A 295 16.21 33.58 -3.10
C ASN A 295 15.00 34.24 -3.82
N SER A 296 13.90 34.48 -3.10
CA SER A 296 12.70 35.15 -3.57
C SER A 296 12.44 36.43 -2.78
N LEU A 297 12.20 37.54 -3.48
CA LEU A 297 11.81 38.82 -2.83
C LEU A 297 10.29 38.96 -2.66
N ALA A 298 9.51 37.98 -3.13
CA ALA A 298 8.05 37.99 -3.04
C ALA A 298 7.55 37.42 -1.70
N THR A 299 8.38 36.58 -1.08
CA THR A 299 8.21 35.96 0.23
C THR A 299 9.06 36.70 1.26
N TYR A 300 8.70 36.60 2.54
CA TYR A 300 9.51 37.19 3.60
C TYR A 300 9.27 36.53 4.96
N TRP A 301 10.25 36.71 5.84
CA TRP A 301 10.15 36.45 7.27
C TRP A 301 9.74 37.71 8.03
N GLU A 302 8.84 37.56 9.01
CA GLU A 302 8.46 38.62 9.95
C GLU A 302 8.39 38.09 11.37
N ALA A 303 9.15 38.73 12.25
CA ALA A 303 9.22 38.36 13.66
C ALA A 303 7.95 38.71 14.45
N ASN A 304 7.81 38.10 15.63
CA ASN A 304 6.76 38.44 16.61
C ASN A 304 6.74 39.93 16.97
N SER A 305 5.53 40.52 16.92
CA SER A 305 5.26 41.93 17.23
C SER A 305 5.67 42.29 18.66
N GLY A 306 6.51 43.32 18.83
CA GLY A 306 6.84 43.93 20.12
C GLY A 306 7.84 43.16 20.99
N ALA A 307 8.42 42.06 20.50
CA ALA A 307 9.30 41.17 21.26
C ALA A 307 10.78 41.31 20.89
N TYR A 308 11.33 42.54 20.91
CA TYR A 308 12.76 42.75 20.68
C TYR A 308 13.62 42.27 21.86
N PRO A 309 14.81 41.68 21.64
CA PRO A 309 15.44 41.50 20.32
C PRO A 309 14.89 40.30 19.54
N ASN A 310 14.66 40.48 18.24
CA ASN A 310 14.38 39.35 17.34
C ASN A 310 15.68 38.84 16.73
N THR A 311 15.80 37.54 16.49
CA THR A 311 16.98 36.95 15.87
C THR A 311 16.63 36.07 14.68
N LEU A 312 17.48 36.11 13.65
CA LEU A 312 17.40 35.24 12.48
C LEU A 312 18.81 34.74 12.15
N THR A 313 19.01 33.43 12.13
CA THR A 313 20.34 32.79 12.09
C THR A 313 20.43 31.85 10.90
N VAL A 314 21.38 32.07 10.00
CA VAL A 314 21.72 31.10 8.95
C VAL A 314 22.84 30.20 9.45
N LYS A 315 22.64 28.88 9.38
CA LYS A 315 23.69 27.89 9.63
C LYS A 315 24.30 27.44 8.29
N LEU A 316 25.57 27.77 8.07
CA LEU A 316 26.27 27.50 6.81
C LEU A 316 26.68 26.02 6.68
N GLY A 317 26.67 25.27 7.79
CA GLY A 317 27.11 23.88 7.91
C GLY A 317 28.52 23.79 8.46
N ALA A 318 29.46 24.51 7.84
CA ALA A 318 30.83 24.63 8.32
C ALA A 318 31.36 26.06 8.14
N ASN A 319 32.55 26.33 8.67
CA ASN A 319 33.18 27.64 8.60
C ASN A 319 33.27 28.14 7.15
N ALA A 320 32.86 29.38 6.95
CA ALA A 320 33.10 30.15 5.75
C ALA A 320 33.84 31.45 6.10
N ARG A 321 34.70 31.91 5.19
CA ARG A 321 35.26 33.26 5.23
C ARG A 321 34.22 34.22 4.65
N VAL A 322 33.50 34.91 5.52
CA VAL A 322 32.40 35.82 5.17
C VAL A 322 32.96 37.25 5.03
N SER A 323 32.61 37.90 3.92
CA SER A 323 33.04 39.26 3.57
C SER A 323 31.93 40.31 3.74
N SER A 324 30.67 39.87 3.77
CA SER A 324 29.52 40.76 4.00
C SER A 324 28.24 39.96 4.22
N VAL A 325 27.23 40.63 4.75
CA VAL A 325 25.84 40.19 4.65
C VAL A 325 25.04 41.19 3.83
N VAL A 326 24.04 40.71 3.10
CA VAL A 326 23.08 41.56 2.39
C VAL A 326 21.69 41.22 2.90
N VAL A 327 21.01 42.21 3.46
CA VAL A 327 19.63 42.08 3.92
C VAL A 327 18.75 42.80 2.91
N LYS A 328 17.67 42.16 2.48
CA LYS A 328 16.70 42.74 1.55
C LYS A 328 15.29 42.66 2.11
N LEU A 329 14.46 43.61 1.73
CA LEU A 329 13.02 43.58 1.91
C LEU A 329 12.34 43.49 0.54
N ASN A 330 11.04 43.21 0.53
CA ASN A 330 10.26 43.21 -0.69
C ASN A 330 10.37 44.59 -1.38
N PRO A 331 10.67 44.64 -2.70
CA PRO A 331 10.88 45.90 -3.42
C PRO A 331 9.57 46.67 -3.71
N ASP A 332 8.40 46.11 -3.41
CA ASP A 332 7.11 46.76 -3.66
C ASP A 332 7.02 48.12 -2.94
N PRO A 333 6.64 49.21 -3.64
CA PRO A 333 6.53 50.55 -3.04
C PRO A 333 5.64 50.62 -1.80
N SER A 334 4.67 49.72 -1.63
CA SER A 334 3.79 49.63 -0.46
C SER A 334 4.54 49.40 0.86
N TRP A 335 5.77 48.87 0.79
CA TRP A 335 6.63 48.74 1.97
C TRP A 335 7.16 50.10 2.47
N GLY A 336 7.19 51.13 1.63
CA GLY A 336 7.68 52.45 2.02
C GLY A 336 9.12 52.46 2.56
N THR A 337 9.62 53.64 2.91
CA THR A 337 10.95 53.78 3.52
C THR A 337 10.91 53.41 5.01
N ARG A 338 11.82 52.56 5.47
CA ARG A 338 11.92 52.16 6.88
C ARG A 338 13.35 51.91 7.32
N THR A 339 13.61 52.04 8.61
CA THR A 339 14.91 51.79 9.21
C THR A 339 14.82 50.63 10.19
N GLN A 340 15.68 49.63 10.03
CA GLN A 340 15.83 48.52 10.99
C GLN A 340 17.18 48.66 11.71
N ASN A 341 17.19 48.49 13.05
CA ASN A 341 18.42 48.45 13.82
C ASN A 341 18.93 47.01 13.88
N ILE A 342 20.06 46.74 13.22
CA ILE A 342 20.61 45.40 12.98
C ILE A 342 22.01 45.31 13.58
N GLN A 343 22.23 44.29 14.41
CA GLN A 343 23.55 43.79 14.80
C GLN A 343 23.85 42.50 14.03
N VAL A 344 25.08 42.33 13.54
CA VAL A 344 25.53 41.08 12.91
C VAL A 344 26.43 40.33 13.87
N LEU A 345 26.02 39.12 14.22
CA LEU A 345 26.72 38.19 15.09
C LEU A 345 27.19 36.99 14.27
N GLY A 346 28.22 36.29 14.75
CA GLY A 346 28.65 35.05 14.14
C GLY A 346 29.29 34.10 15.11
N ARG A 347 29.29 32.82 14.75
CA ARG A 347 29.81 31.72 15.57
C ARG A 347 30.66 30.81 14.70
N GLU A 348 31.86 30.50 15.17
CA GLU A 348 32.79 29.56 14.53
C GLU A 348 32.34 28.11 14.81
N GLN A 349 32.63 27.16 13.92
CA GLN A 349 32.08 25.79 13.96
C GLN A 349 32.35 25.02 15.26
N GLY A 350 33.43 25.34 16.00
CA GLY A 350 33.74 24.76 17.31
C GLY A 350 33.31 25.61 18.51
N ALA A 351 32.72 26.78 18.29
CA ALA A 351 32.32 27.70 19.37
C ALA A 351 30.87 27.47 19.82
N THR A 352 30.61 27.58 21.12
CA THR A 352 29.26 27.46 21.69
C THR A 352 28.53 28.81 21.83
N ALA A 353 29.21 29.93 21.64
CA ALA A 353 28.66 31.28 21.81
C ALA A 353 28.89 32.18 20.59
N TYR A 354 27.94 33.08 20.33
CA TYR A 354 28.03 34.10 19.28
C TYR A 354 28.92 35.28 19.70
N GLN A 355 29.69 35.79 18.74
CA GLN A 355 30.48 37.02 18.88
C GLN A 355 29.92 38.13 18.00
N SER A 356 30.03 39.38 18.44
CA SER A 356 29.63 40.55 17.65
C SER A 356 30.62 40.77 16.51
N LEU A 357 30.19 40.57 15.27
CA LEU A 357 30.99 40.84 14.06
C LEU A 357 30.84 42.29 13.62
N VAL A 358 29.61 42.81 13.66
CA VAL A 358 29.28 44.20 13.37
C VAL A 358 28.37 44.72 14.47
N PRO A 359 28.70 45.84 15.14
CA PRO A 359 27.85 46.41 16.19
C PRO A 359 26.48 46.86 15.65
N ALA A 360 25.51 46.97 16.55
CA ALA A 360 24.14 47.39 16.22
C ALA A 360 24.12 48.81 15.60
N ALA A 361 23.51 48.95 14.43
CA ALA A 361 23.31 50.24 13.76
C ALA A 361 21.98 50.28 13.02
N GLY A 362 21.43 51.50 12.83
CA GLY A 362 20.22 51.72 12.05
C GLY A 362 20.51 51.71 10.54
N TYR A 363 19.88 50.81 9.81
CA TYR A 363 20.00 50.70 8.36
C TYR A 363 18.68 51.02 7.68
N THR A 364 18.71 51.99 6.76
CA THR A 364 17.53 52.46 6.03
C THR A 364 17.33 51.66 4.74
N PHE A 365 16.14 51.08 4.61
CA PHE A 365 15.63 50.41 3.41
C PHE A 365 14.67 51.37 2.71
N ASN A 366 14.95 51.68 1.43
CA ASN A 366 14.12 52.56 0.63
C ASN A 366 13.78 51.90 -0.72
N PRO A 367 12.49 51.69 -1.05
CA PRO A 367 12.11 51.10 -2.34
C PRO A 367 12.35 52.04 -3.52
N ALA A 368 12.35 53.36 -3.30
CA ALA A 368 12.59 54.36 -4.35
C ALA A 368 14.08 54.55 -4.69
N SER A 369 14.98 54.21 -3.77
CA SER A 369 16.44 54.35 -3.95
C SER A 369 17.16 53.19 -3.27
N GLY A 370 17.77 52.29 -4.05
CA GLY A 370 18.50 51.14 -3.51
C GLY A 370 17.68 49.86 -3.36
N GLY A 371 16.45 49.81 -3.91
CA GLY A 371 15.69 48.58 -4.10
C GLY A 371 15.40 47.79 -2.82
N ASN A 372 15.24 48.48 -1.69
CA ASN A 372 15.04 47.84 -0.38
C ASN A 372 16.15 46.83 -0.01
N SER A 373 17.41 47.16 -0.32
CA SER A 373 18.57 46.33 0.01
C SER A 373 19.63 47.11 0.79
N VAL A 374 20.21 46.44 1.79
CA VAL A 374 21.33 46.95 2.58
C VAL A 374 22.44 45.91 2.58
N ARG A 375 23.66 46.36 2.26
CA ARG A 375 24.89 45.57 2.38
C ARG A 375 25.65 46.02 3.63
N ILE A 376 26.06 45.06 4.46
CA ILE A 376 26.86 45.27 5.67
C ILE A 376 28.17 44.50 5.47
N ASP A 377 29.27 45.22 5.29
CA ASP A 377 30.59 44.61 5.13
C ASP A 377 31.15 44.11 6.46
N LEU A 378 31.81 42.95 6.43
CA LEU A 378 32.45 42.34 7.60
C LEU A 378 33.62 41.45 7.16
N SER A 379 34.44 40.98 8.09
CA SER A 379 35.47 39.99 7.79
C SER A 379 35.58 39.00 8.93
N ALA A 380 35.02 37.81 8.75
CA ALA A 380 35.00 36.78 9.79
C ALA A 380 35.09 35.37 9.20
N THR A 381 35.58 34.42 9.99
CA THR A 381 35.46 32.98 9.68
C THR A 381 34.45 32.39 10.63
N VAL A 382 33.28 31.99 10.13
CA VAL A 382 32.12 31.59 10.93
C VAL A 382 31.31 30.51 10.22
N ALA A 383 30.69 29.63 10.99
CA ALA A 383 29.75 28.61 10.53
C ALA A 383 28.30 29.05 10.67
N ASP A 384 28.00 29.96 11.61
CA ASP A 384 26.68 30.58 11.72
C ASP A 384 26.79 32.10 11.61
N VAL A 385 25.81 32.71 10.96
CA VAL A 385 25.64 34.17 10.91
C VAL A 385 24.25 34.53 11.40
N GLN A 386 24.17 35.37 12.44
CA GLN A 386 22.92 35.79 13.05
C GLN A 386 22.71 37.29 12.88
N LEU A 387 21.53 37.67 12.39
CA LEU A 387 21.01 39.03 12.50
C LEU A 387 20.24 39.16 13.80
N LYS A 388 20.55 40.19 14.58
CA LYS A 388 19.82 40.56 15.78
C LYS A 388 19.21 41.94 15.61
N PHE A 389 17.88 42.00 15.63
CA PHE A 389 17.09 43.21 15.45
C PHE A 389 16.69 43.78 16.79
N THR A 390 16.77 45.11 16.95
CA THR A 390 16.33 45.80 18.19
C THR A 390 15.27 46.88 17.95
N ALA A 391 15.01 47.25 16.70
CA ALA A 391 13.93 48.15 16.31
C ALA A 391 13.65 48.05 14.79
N ASN A 392 12.41 48.33 14.38
CA ASN A 392 11.99 48.53 12.99
C ASN A 392 10.97 49.68 12.94
N SER A 393 11.18 50.68 12.08
CA SER A 393 10.29 51.84 11.98
C SER A 393 9.04 51.62 11.12
N GLY A 394 8.96 50.49 10.39
CA GLY A 394 7.87 50.19 9.44
C GLY A 394 6.98 49.02 9.82
N ALA A 395 7.32 48.25 10.87
CA ALA A 395 6.56 47.11 11.36
C ALA A 395 6.93 46.83 12.84
N PRO A 396 6.11 46.09 13.61
CA PRO A 396 6.36 45.87 15.03
C PRO A 396 7.46 44.84 15.34
N GLY A 397 7.98 44.13 14.34
CA GLY A 397 9.09 43.17 14.44
C GLY A 397 10.11 43.33 13.31
N GLY A 398 11.23 42.61 13.40
CA GLY A 398 12.20 42.51 12.31
C GLY A 398 11.60 41.83 11.08
N GLN A 399 11.97 42.30 9.88
CA GLN A 399 11.51 41.72 8.61
C GLN A 399 12.69 41.50 7.66
N VAL A 400 12.68 40.38 6.95
CA VAL A 400 13.70 40.05 5.94
C VAL A 400 13.06 39.24 4.81
N ALA A 401 13.11 39.76 3.59
CA ALA A 401 12.74 39.01 2.38
C ALA A 401 13.91 38.14 1.88
N GLU A 402 15.15 38.62 2.03
CA GLU A 402 16.31 37.81 1.67
C GLU A 402 17.51 38.19 2.56
N PHE A 403 18.12 37.19 3.20
CA PHE A 403 19.29 37.24 4.05
C PHE A 403 20.45 36.53 3.35
N GLN A 404 21.28 37.31 2.67
CA GLN A 404 22.45 36.79 1.96
C GLN A 404 23.67 36.82 2.87
N VAL A 405 24.42 35.73 2.92
CA VAL A 405 25.73 35.65 3.57
C VAL A 405 26.78 35.50 2.47
N ILE A 406 27.53 36.56 2.20
CA ILE A 406 28.47 36.59 1.08
C ILE A 406 29.86 36.19 1.56
N GLY A 407 30.40 35.10 1.02
CA GLY A 407 31.70 34.59 1.42
C GLY A 407 32.17 33.41 0.58
N VAL A 408 33.33 32.88 0.95
CA VAL A 408 33.88 31.64 0.39
C VAL A 408 33.95 30.57 1.48
N PRO A 409 33.61 29.31 1.20
CA PRO A 409 33.83 28.22 2.16
C PRO A 409 35.27 28.23 2.68
N ALA A 410 35.46 28.00 3.99
CA ALA A 410 36.79 27.81 4.56
C ALA A 410 37.26 26.36 4.31
N PRO A 411 38.57 26.08 4.42
CA PRO A 411 39.07 24.71 4.29
C PRO A 411 38.46 23.79 5.34
N ASN A 412 37.73 22.76 4.89
CA ASN A 412 37.17 21.66 5.70
C ASN A 412 37.22 20.34 4.89
N PRO A 413 37.20 19.18 5.56
CA PRO A 413 36.99 17.87 4.93
C PRO A 413 35.64 17.73 4.22
N ASP A 414 35.48 16.71 3.37
CA ASP A 414 34.21 16.30 2.74
C ASP A 414 34.29 14.80 2.41
N LEU A 415 33.78 13.96 3.30
CA LEU A 415 33.86 12.51 3.29
C LEU A 415 32.68 11.93 2.52
N THR A 416 32.99 11.25 1.43
CA THR A 416 31.98 10.65 0.55
C THR A 416 32.22 9.16 0.39
N VAL A 417 31.15 8.35 0.46
CA VAL A 417 31.23 6.96 0.03
C VAL A 417 31.13 6.91 -1.49
N THR A 418 32.19 6.41 -2.13
CA THR A 418 32.35 6.45 -3.59
C THR A 418 32.18 5.09 -4.26
N ASN A 419 32.29 3.98 -3.52
CA ASN A 419 32.10 2.65 -4.06
C ASN A 419 31.60 1.66 -3.00
N LEU A 420 30.79 0.70 -3.44
CA LEU A 420 30.30 -0.44 -2.66
C LEU A 420 30.48 -1.73 -3.46
N SER A 421 31.02 -2.76 -2.82
CA SER A 421 31.18 -4.08 -3.43
C SER A 421 31.11 -5.19 -2.39
N TRP A 422 31.01 -6.44 -2.85
CA TRP A 422 31.05 -7.62 -1.99
C TRP A 422 31.76 -8.80 -2.65
N THR A 423 32.25 -9.72 -1.83
CA THR A 423 32.85 -10.98 -2.27
C THR A 423 32.30 -12.16 -1.47
N PRO A 424 31.98 -13.30 -2.10
CA PRO A 424 32.04 -13.56 -3.55
C PRO A 424 30.93 -12.81 -4.33
N ALA A 425 31.08 -12.64 -5.65
CA ALA A 425 30.13 -11.90 -6.48
C ALA A 425 28.76 -12.59 -6.64
N SER A 426 28.74 -13.92 -6.56
CA SER A 426 27.53 -14.76 -6.62
C SER A 426 27.53 -15.74 -5.43
N PRO A 427 27.26 -15.24 -4.21
CA PRO A 427 27.23 -16.09 -3.03
C PRO A 427 26.04 -17.04 -3.04
N ILE A 428 26.24 -18.20 -2.43
CA ILE A 428 25.16 -19.10 -2.00
C ILE A 428 25.04 -19.07 -0.47
N GLU A 429 24.00 -19.67 0.10
CA GLU A 429 23.72 -19.70 1.55
C GLU A 429 24.92 -20.14 2.43
N THR A 430 25.85 -20.93 1.90
CA THR A 430 27.05 -21.39 2.61
C THR A 430 28.30 -20.51 2.38
N SER A 431 28.19 -19.47 1.55
CA SER A 431 29.28 -18.54 1.25
C SER A 431 29.44 -17.50 2.36
N ALA A 432 30.64 -17.35 2.92
CA ALA A 432 30.94 -16.19 3.76
C ALA A 432 31.07 -14.92 2.88
N ILE A 433 30.32 -13.88 3.20
CA ILE A 433 30.22 -12.64 2.44
C ILE A 433 31.02 -11.55 3.14
N THR A 434 31.83 -10.83 2.37
CA THR A 434 32.54 -9.63 2.84
C THR A 434 32.07 -8.42 2.06
N LEU A 435 31.51 -7.43 2.77
CA LEU A 435 31.16 -6.13 2.20
C LEU A 435 32.39 -5.21 2.19
N SER A 436 32.49 -4.35 1.20
CA SER A 436 33.55 -3.34 1.08
C SER A 436 32.96 -1.99 0.72
N ALA A 437 33.42 -0.93 1.39
CA ALA A 437 33.05 0.45 1.09
C ALA A 437 34.31 1.30 0.93
N THR A 438 34.33 2.17 -0.09
CA THR A 438 35.43 3.11 -0.32
C THR A 438 35.00 4.53 0.02
N VAL A 439 35.69 5.15 0.97
CA VAL A 439 35.50 6.55 1.36
C VAL A 439 36.56 7.42 0.71
N LYS A 440 36.16 8.60 0.24
CA LYS A 440 37.04 9.64 -0.26
C LYS A 440 36.84 10.93 0.52
N ASN A 441 37.93 11.58 0.92
CA ASN A 441 37.89 12.98 1.34
C ASN A 441 38.02 13.88 0.09
N ALA A 442 36.91 14.39 -0.41
CA ALA A 442 36.82 15.35 -1.50
C ALA A 442 37.03 16.81 -1.07
N GLY A 443 37.20 17.04 0.24
CA GLY A 443 37.28 18.36 0.83
C GLY A 443 38.64 19.02 0.63
N THR A 444 38.75 20.26 1.09
CA THR A 444 39.96 21.09 0.94
C THR A 444 40.86 21.11 2.18
N ALA A 445 40.47 20.38 3.24
CA ALA A 445 41.31 20.07 4.41
C ALA A 445 41.35 18.56 4.69
N ALA A 446 42.36 18.12 5.45
CA ALA A 446 42.47 16.72 5.88
C ALA A 446 41.39 16.40 6.93
N SER A 447 40.77 15.22 6.84
CA SER A 447 39.81 14.73 7.82
C SER A 447 40.53 14.10 9.03
N GLY A 448 39.87 14.12 10.18
CA GLY A 448 40.22 13.23 11.29
C GLY A 448 39.91 11.76 10.95
N ALA A 449 40.35 10.85 11.83
CA ALA A 449 39.89 9.47 11.79
C ALA A 449 38.43 9.39 12.24
N ASP A 450 37.68 8.44 11.67
CA ASP A 450 36.23 8.31 11.84
C ASP A 450 35.79 6.86 11.55
N SER A 451 34.54 6.59 11.15
CA SER A 451 34.00 5.26 10.90
C SER A 451 32.99 5.21 9.73
N VAL A 452 32.76 4.01 9.22
CA VAL A 452 31.78 3.72 8.17
C VAL A 452 30.80 2.67 8.66
N ASN A 453 29.52 3.01 8.64
CA ASN A 453 28.41 2.10 8.86
C ASN A 453 28.07 1.38 7.54
N LEU A 454 28.05 0.06 7.57
CA LEU A 454 27.65 -0.82 6.46
C LEU A 454 26.28 -1.41 6.78
N ASN A 455 25.31 -1.27 5.87
CA ASN A 455 23.96 -1.78 6.03
C ASN A 455 23.61 -2.82 4.96
N LEU A 456 22.80 -3.80 5.35
CA LEU A 456 22.26 -4.83 4.47
C LEU A 456 20.75 -4.97 4.72
N GLY A 457 19.93 -4.80 3.70
CA GLY A 457 18.46 -4.84 3.84
C GLY A 457 17.89 -3.76 4.74
N GLY A 458 18.58 -2.62 4.88
CA GLY A 458 18.20 -1.54 5.80
C GLY A 458 18.74 -1.69 7.23
N THR A 459 19.36 -2.82 7.58
CA THR A 459 19.90 -3.09 8.92
C THR A 459 21.41 -2.86 8.97
N LEU A 460 21.90 -2.22 10.03
CA LEU A 460 23.34 -2.08 10.30
C LEU A 460 23.98 -3.46 10.54
N VAL A 461 24.91 -3.84 9.66
CA VAL A 461 25.63 -5.12 9.74
C VAL A 461 27.08 -4.98 10.18
N GLY A 462 27.61 -3.75 10.25
CA GLY A 462 28.91 -3.50 10.85
C GLY A 462 29.31 -2.02 10.79
N THR A 463 30.13 -1.60 11.75
CA THR A 463 30.79 -0.29 11.79
C THR A 463 32.29 -0.51 11.74
N VAL A 464 32.98 0.10 10.78
CA VAL A 464 34.43 -0.08 10.57
C VAL A 464 35.14 1.26 10.65
N ALA A 465 36.20 1.34 11.46
CA ALA A 465 37.01 2.55 11.57
C ALA A 465 37.72 2.88 10.24
N ILE A 466 37.74 4.16 9.88
CA ILE A 466 38.55 4.71 8.80
C ILE A 466 39.64 5.63 9.38
N PRO A 467 40.86 5.59 8.83
CA PRO A 467 41.94 6.48 9.27
C PRO A 467 41.66 7.92 8.83
N ALA A 468 42.41 8.86 9.39
CA ALA A 468 42.47 10.24 8.90
C ALA A 468 42.82 10.28 7.41
N LEU A 469 42.05 11.01 6.62
CA LEU A 469 42.23 11.10 5.17
C LEU A 469 42.81 12.46 4.79
N PRO A 470 43.96 12.52 4.09
CA PRO A 470 44.43 13.78 3.51
C PRO A 470 43.45 14.29 2.46
N VAL A 471 43.61 15.55 2.04
CA VAL A 471 42.87 16.11 0.89
C VAL A 471 43.01 15.19 -0.33
N ASN A 472 41.89 14.82 -0.95
CA ASN A 472 41.78 13.83 -2.03
C ASN A 472 42.18 12.38 -1.67
N GLY A 473 42.44 12.09 -0.40
CA GLY A 473 42.74 10.75 0.08
C GLY A 473 41.53 9.82 0.02
N THR A 474 41.78 8.53 -0.19
CA THR A 474 40.76 7.48 -0.17
C THR A 474 41.17 6.35 0.76
N ALA A 475 40.20 5.71 1.42
CA ALA A 475 40.39 4.45 2.13
C ALA A 475 39.24 3.49 1.81
N THR A 476 39.57 2.21 1.64
CA THR A 476 38.57 1.14 1.51
C THR A 476 38.55 0.35 2.82
N VAL A 477 37.36 0.18 3.37
CA VAL A 477 37.10 -0.68 4.53
C VAL A 477 36.33 -1.91 4.10
N THR A 478 36.57 -3.01 4.82
CA THR A 478 35.92 -4.29 4.57
C THR A 478 35.36 -4.86 5.86
N HIS A 479 34.19 -5.50 5.78
CA HIS A 479 33.58 -6.20 6.92
C HIS A 479 33.00 -7.54 6.47
N ASN A 480 33.44 -8.63 7.13
CA ASN A 480 32.89 -9.96 6.90
C ASN A 480 31.58 -10.09 7.66
N ILE A 481 30.48 -10.27 6.94
CA ILE A 481 29.12 -10.36 7.48
C ILE A 481 28.66 -11.82 7.67
N GLY A 482 29.56 -12.78 7.50
CA GLY A 482 29.26 -14.21 7.58
C GLY A 482 28.43 -14.71 6.40
N THR A 483 27.71 -15.80 6.61
CA THR A 483 26.73 -16.32 5.64
C THR A 483 25.41 -15.56 5.74
N ARG A 484 24.63 -15.61 4.66
CA ARG A 484 23.29 -15.02 4.60
C ARG A 484 22.31 -16.04 4.01
N PRO A 485 21.03 -16.05 4.44
CA PRO A 485 20.00 -16.83 3.78
C PRO A 485 19.89 -16.48 2.29
N ALA A 486 19.31 -17.37 1.48
CA ALA A 486 19.02 -17.08 0.09
C ALA A 486 18.03 -15.90 0.02
N GLY A 487 18.30 -14.93 -0.83
CA GLY A 487 17.54 -13.69 -0.86
C GLY A 487 18.22 -12.59 -1.64
N THR A 488 17.53 -11.46 -1.76
CA THR A 488 18.00 -10.25 -2.42
C THR A 488 18.05 -9.13 -1.40
N TYR A 489 19.22 -8.51 -1.23
CA TYR A 489 19.50 -7.55 -0.16
C TYR A 489 20.04 -6.23 -0.73
N PRO A 490 19.36 -5.09 -0.54
CA PRO A 490 19.96 -3.78 -0.74
C PRO A 490 21.22 -3.61 0.13
N VAL A 491 22.28 -3.02 -0.42
CA VAL A 491 23.53 -2.73 0.31
C VAL A 491 23.73 -1.22 0.33
N SER A 492 24.00 -0.64 1.50
CA SER A 492 24.36 0.77 1.62
C SER A 492 25.48 0.99 2.64
N ALA A 493 26.13 2.14 2.57
CA ALA A 493 27.08 2.57 3.58
C ALA A 493 26.99 4.07 3.83
N ARG A 494 27.30 4.47 5.07
CA ARG A 494 27.40 5.87 5.50
C ARG A 494 28.71 6.10 6.25
N VAL A 495 29.50 7.08 5.82
CA VAL A 495 30.66 7.61 6.57
C VAL A 495 30.21 8.73 7.51
N ASP A 496 30.95 9.00 8.58
CA ASP A 496 30.62 9.98 9.62
C ASP A 496 29.17 9.88 10.09
N ALA A 497 28.81 8.65 10.47
CA ALA A 497 27.44 8.32 10.83
C ALA A 497 26.90 9.16 12.01
N ASP A 498 27.81 9.68 12.85
CA ASP A 498 27.52 10.46 14.04
C ASP A 498 27.74 11.98 13.85
N ASN A 499 28.08 12.42 12.63
CA ASN A 499 28.36 13.82 12.24
C ASN A 499 29.40 14.49 13.18
N THR A 500 30.50 13.79 13.41
CA THR A 500 31.60 14.20 14.30
C THR A 500 32.70 14.98 13.56
N VAL A 501 32.78 14.85 12.24
CA VAL A 501 33.68 15.61 11.38
C VAL A 501 32.89 16.75 10.77
N PHE A 502 33.33 18.00 10.96
CA PHE A 502 32.66 19.13 10.29
C PHE A 502 33.03 19.16 8.81
N GLU A 503 32.05 18.97 7.94
CA GLU A 503 32.29 18.76 6.52
C GLU A 503 31.84 19.95 5.67
N GLN A 504 32.37 20.07 4.45
CA GLN A 504 31.86 21.06 3.49
C GLN A 504 30.44 20.71 3.02
N ASN A 505 30.11 19.42 3.02
CA ASN A 505 28.81 18.88 2.69
C ASN A 505 28.52 17.68 3.62
N GLU A 506 27.39 17.71 4.31
CA GLU A 506 26.98 16.64 5.24
C GLU A 506 26.00 15.66 4.58
N ASP A 507 25.51 15.99 3.38
CA ASP A 507 24.40 15.30 2.71
C ASP A 507 24.89 14.20 1.74
N ASN A 508 26.20 14.11 1.48
CA ASN A 508 26.82 13.19 0.51
C ASN A 508 27.57 12.01 1.16
N ASN A 509 27.37 11.79 2.46
CA ASN A 509 28.06 10.74 3.21
C ASN A 509 27.52 9.33 2.99
N THR A 510 26.37 9.19 2.32
CA THR A 510 25.68 7.91 2.13
C THR A 510 25.70 7.45 0.67
N LEU A 511 26.00 6.18 0.43
CA LEU A 511 25.84 5.53 -0.87
C LEU A 511 25.01 4.25 -0.72
N THR A 512 24.07 4.04 -1.64
CA THR A 512 23.36 2.76 -1.82
C THR A 512 23.81 2.13 -3.14
N ALA A 513 24.13 0.84 -3.12
CA ALA A 513 24.54 0.11 -4.31
C ALA A 513 23.39 0.07 -5.34
N THR A 514 23.73 0.24 -6.62
CA THR A 514 22.76 0.25 -7.73
C THR A 514 22.15 -1.12 -8.02
N SER A 515 22.80 -2.18 -7.54
CA SER A 515 22.30 -3.55 -7.62
C SER A 515 22.30 -4.16 -6.22
N PRO A 516 21.29 -4.97 -5.88
CA PRO A 516 21.27 -5.67 -4.61
C PRO A 516 22.25 -6.85 -4.60
N LEU A 517 22.71 -7.22 -3.41
CA LEU A 517 23.38 -8.48 -3.15
C LEU A 517 22.36 -9.61 -3.30
N VAL A 518 22.57 -10.53 -4.24
CA VAL A 518 21.74 -11.72 -4.43
C VAL A 518 22.48 -12.94 -3.91
N VAL A 519 21.90 -13.63 -2.92
CA VAL A 519 22.39 -14.89 -2.36
C VAL A 519 21.50 -16.01 -2.88
N ALA A 520 22.07 -16.99 -3.58
CA ALA A 520 21.33 -18.13 -4.12
C ALA A 520 21.26 -19.30 -3.12
N GLU A 521 20.34 -20.24 -3.37
CA GLU A 521 20.22 -21.46 -2.58
C GLU A 521 21.42 -22.39 -2.81
N ALA A 522 21.79 -23.16 -1.78
CA ALA A 522 22.83 -24.18 -1.90
C ALA A 522 22.33 -25.45 -2.62
N PRO A 523 23.20 -26.25 -3.27
CA PRO A 523 22.80 -27.48 -3.95
C PRO A 523 22.31 -28.59 -2.99
N GLY A 524 21.13 -29.16 -3.22
CA GLY A 524 20.51 -30.23 -2.40
C GLY A 524 19.02 -30.02 -2.12
N PRO A 525 18.33 -30.93 -1.41
CA PRO A 525 16.97 -30.71 -0.93
C PRO A 525 16.94 -29.73 0.25
N ASP A 526 15.84 -28.99 0.38
CA ASP A 526 15.61 -28.02 1.46
C ASP A 526 14.11 -27.95 1.76
N LEU A 527 13.67 -28.62 2.82
CA LEU A 527 12.29 -28.69 3.28
C LEU A 527 11.99 -27.54 4.22
N GLN A 528 11.11 -26.67 3.75
CA GLN A 528 10.57 -25.55 4.50
C GLN A 528 9.09 -25.79 4.79
N VAL A 529 8.67 -25.60 6.04
CA VAL A 529 7.24 -25.50 6.33
C VAL A 529 6.76 -24.08 5.98
N LEU A 530 5.76 -23.98 5.11
CA LEU A 530 5.22 -22.70 4.64
C LEU A 530 4.03 -22.21 5.48
N SER A 531 3.16 -23.13 5.90
CA SER A 531 1.93 -22.78 6.62
C SER A 531 1.34 -23.96 7.36
N ILE A 532 0.46 -23.66 8.32
CA ILE A 532 -0.38 -24.62 9.02
C ILE A 532 -1.84 -24.14 8.88
N SER A 533 -2.73 -25.03 8.46
CA SER A 533 -4.17 -24.78 8.50
C SER A 533 -4.81 -25.65 9.58
N SER A 534 -5.59 -25.05 10.48
CA SER A 534 -6.47 -25.76 11.41
C SER A 534 -7.86 -25.94 10.81
N ASN A 535 -8.53 -27.04 11.18
CA ASN A 535 -9.95 -27.24 10.94
C ASN A 535 -10.64 -27.69 12.24
N PRO A 536 -11.60 -26.89 12.76
CA PRO A 536 -12.00 -25.58 12.25
C PRO A 536 -10.87 -24.54 12.37
N PRO A 537 -10.81 -23.53 11.48
CA PRO A 537 -9.77 -22.50 11.50
C PRO A 537 -9.79 -21.67 12.79
N ASN A 538 -10.99 -21.42 13.32
CA ASN A 538 -11.23 -20.72 14.59
C ASN A 538 -11.97 -21.65 15.56
N PRO A 539 -11.25 -22.54 16.28
CA PRO A 539 -11.90 -23.51 17.15
C PRO A 539 -12.50 -22.86 18.38
N ALA A 540 -13.74 -23.22 18.70
CA ALA A 540 -14.33 -22.95 19.99
C ALA A 540 -13.62 -23.78 21.09
N VAL A 541 -13.66 -23.30 22.33
CA VAL A 541 -13.13 -24.04 23.48
C VAL A 541 -13.80 -25.42 23.57
N GLY A 542 -13.01 -26.48 23.65
CA GLY A 542 -13.44 -27.88 23.69
C GLY A 542 -13.59 -28.57 22.33
N ALA A 543 -13.47 -27.84 21.22
CA ALA A 543 -13.57 -28.42 19.87
C ALA A 543 -12.36 -29.30 19.54
N ALA A 544 -12.57 -30.40 18.83
CA ALA A 544 -11.48 -31.18 18.23
C ALA A 544 -10.96 -30.45 16.97
N VAL A 545 -9.66 -30.25 16.90
CA VAL A 545 -8.97 -29.52 15.83
C VAL A 545 -8.05 -30.47 15.08
N THR A 546 -8.23 -30.53 13.78
CA THR A 546 -7.32 -31.25 12.85
C THR A 546 -6.45 -30.24 12.11
N PHE A 547 -5.31 -30.68 11.57
CA PHE A 547 -4.36 -29.77 10.93
C PHE A 547 -3.91 -30.29 9.56
N SER A 548 -3.55 -29.37 8.67
CA SER A 548 -2.74 -29.65 7.49
C SER A 548 -1.52 -28.73 7.46
N VAL A 549 -0.38 -29.25 7.03
CA VAL A 549 0.91 -28.53 7.00
C VAL A 549 1.41 -28.50 5.56
N ALA A 550 1.64 -27.31 5.01
CA ALA A 550 2.25 -27.15 3.70
C ALA A 550 3.77 -27.23 3.83
N VAL A 551 4.38 -28.31 3.32
CA VAL A 551 5.83 -28.51 3.31
C VAL A 551 6.35 -28.31 1.88
N LYS A 552 7.17 -27.29 1.67
CA LYS A 552 7.81 -27.01 0.38
C LYS A 552 9.23 -27.55 0.38
N ASN A 553 9.61 -28.28 -0.65
CA ASN A 553 11.01 -28.49 -0.95
C ASN A 553 11.49 -27.32 -1.82
N ARG A 554 12.12 -26.31 -1.23
CA ARG A 554 12.64 -25.15 -1.98
C ARG A 554 13.94 -25.47 -2.71
N GLY A 555 14.67 -26.48 -2.24
CA GLY A 555 15.96 -26.88 -2.77
C GLY A 555 15.95 -27.36 -4.21
N THR A 556 17.14 -27.57 -4.73
CA THR A 556 17.41 -27.90 -6.14
C THR A 556 17.32 -29.40 -6.45
N ALA A 557 17.12 -30.26 -5.44
CA ALA A 557 16.95 -31.70 -5.58
C ALA A 557 15.73 -32.21 -4.80
N ALA A 558 15.15 -33.35 -5.20
CA ALA A 558 14.07 -34.00 -4.44
C ALA A 558 14.58 -34.50 -3.08
N SER A 559 13.71 -34.54 -2.05
CA SER A 559 14.11 -35.00 -0.71
C SER A 559 14.53 -36.48 -0.66
N GLY A 560 14.07 -37.29 -1.61
CA GLY A 560 14.59 -38.63 -1.88
C GLY A 560 14.18 -39.71 -0.87
N ALA A 561 13.69 -39.34 0.31
CA ALA A 561 13.20 -40.24 1.35
C ALA A 561 11.79 -39.86 1.83
N SER A 562 11.06 -40.83 2.38
CA SER A 562 9.88 -40.54 3.19
C SER A 562 10.34 -40.09 4.57
N THR A 563 9.74 -39.01 5.09
CA THR A 563 10.05 -38.44 6.40
C THR A 563 8.80 -38.25 7.27
N VAL A 564 8.91 -37.58 8.42
CA VAL A 564 7.83 -37.26 9.36
C VAL A 564 7.61 -35.75 9.41
N THR A 565 6.38 -35.32 9.14
CA THR A 565 5.90 -33.99 9.54
C THR A 565 5.33 -34.10 10.96
N ARG A 566 5.91 -33.37 11.91
CA ARG A 566 5.45 -33.29 13.30
C ARG A 566 4.72 -31.99 13.54
N LEU A 567 3.60 -32.03 14.25
CA LEU A 567 2.90 -30.86 14.74
C LEU A 567 2.76 -30.95 16.26
N VAL A 568 3.18 -29.90 16.97
CA VAL A 568 3.04 -29.76 18.42
C VAL A 568 2.12 -28.59 18.72
N VAL A 569 1.06 -28.81 19.50
CA VAL A 569 0.11 -27.76 19.91
C VAL A 569 -0.43 -28.05 21.31
N GLY A 570 -0.38 -27.07 22.21
CA GLY A 570 -0.90 -27.22 23.59
C GLY A 570 -0.35 -28.45 24.33
N GLY A 571 0.93 -28.81 24.10
CA GLY A 571 1.56 -30.03 24.65
C GLY A 571 1.22 -31.34 23.94
N THR A 572 0.29 -31.34 22.98
CA THR A 572 -0.05 -32.51 22.15
C THR A 572 0.92 -32.60 20.97
N THR A 573 1.48 -33.79 20.71
CA THR A 573 2.35 -34.05 19.55
C THR A 573 1.66 -35.01 18.58
N LEU A 574 1.53 -34.58 17.32
CA LEU A 574 0.94 -35.33 16.22
C LEU A 574 2.01 -35.57 15.14
N ASN A 575 2.21 -36.82 14.70
CA ASN A 575 3.21 -37.18 13.69
C ASN A 575 2.54 -37.80 12.46
N THR A 576 2.98 -37.41 11.26
CA THR A 576 2.45 -37.95 10.00
C THR A 576 3.58 -38.27 9.03
N ALA A 577 3.53 -39.45 8.41
CA ALA A 577 4.48 -39.83 7.36
C ALA A 577 4.28 -38.93 6.11
N THR A 578 5.37 -38.35 5.63
CA THR A 578 5.43 -37.43 4.48
C THR A 578 6.28 -38.07 3.39
N PRO A 579 5.72 -38.37 2.20
CA PRO A 579 6.48 -38.92 1.08
C PRO A 579 7.56 -37.96 0.54
N SER A 580 8.43 -38.47 -0.35
CA SER A 580 9.43 -37.65 -1.04
C SER A 580 8.78 -36.46 -1.77
N ILE A 581 9.35 -35.26 -1.61
CA ILE A 581 8.86 -34.02 -2.22
C ILE A 581 9.85 -33.61 -3.31
N ALA A 582 9.37 -33.41 -4.54
CA ALA A 582 10.19 -32.98 -5.68
C ALA A 582 10.74 -31.56 -5.48
N ALA A 583 11.88 -31.25 -6.11
CA ALA A 583 12.47 -29.91 -6.09
C ALA A 583 11.45 -28.85 -6.56
N GLY A 584 11.31 -27.77 -5.79
CA GLY A 584 10.36 -26.68 -6.03
C GLY A 584 8.90 -26.99 -5.70
N ALA A 585 8.54 -28.22 -5.33
CA ALA A 585 7.16 -28.63 -5.07
C ALA A 585 6.74 -28.39 -3.60
N THR A 586 5.44 -28.20 -3.39
CA THR A 586 4.81 -28.12 -2.05
C THR A 586 3.85 -29.29 -1.86
N ALA A 587 3.99 -30.00 -0.74
CA ALA A 587 3.07 -31.05 -0.30
C ALA A 587 2.21 -30.54 0.86
N ASN A 588 0.88 -30.65 0.74
CA ASN A 588 -0.05 -30.39 1.84
C ASN A 588 -0.28 -31.67 2.64
N VAL A 589 0.44 -31.82 3.76
CA VAL A 589 0.41 -33.00 4.61
C VAL A 589 -0.79 -32.89 5.56
N ALA A 590 -1.78 -33.77 5.43
CA ALA A 590 -2.90 -33.87 6.37
C ALA A 590 -2.42 -34.57 7.66
N VAL A 591 -2.38 -33.85 8.77
CA VAL A 591 -1.83 -34.36 10.03
C VAL A 591 -2.78 -35.39 10.65
N SER A 592 -2.26 -36.58 10.96
CA SER A 592 -3.01 -37.66 11.59
C SER A 592 -3.27 -37.37 13.08
N GLY A 593 -4.54 -37.38 13.48
CA GLY A 593 -5.00 -37.12 14.85
C GLY A 593 -5.63 -35.74 15.02
N SER A 594 -5.96 -35.37 16.25
CA SER A 594 -6.58 -34.09 16.59
C SER A 594 -6.08 -33.55 17.93
N TRP A 595 -6.17 -32.24 18.11
CA TRP A 595 -5.97 -31.55 19.38
C TRP A 595 -7.31 -31.02 19.90
N THR A 596 -7.60 -31.14 21.19
CA THR A 596 -8.80 -30.52 21.79
C THR A 596 -8.47 -29.09 22.19
N ALA A 597 -9.17 -28.13 21.60
CA ALA A 597 -8.91 -26.72 21.80
C ALA A 597 -9.22 -26.31 23.26
N THR A 598 -8.32 -25.55 23.88
CA THR A 598 -8.47 -25.01 25.24
C THR A 598 -8.45 -23.49 25.19
N SER A 599 -9.24 -22.82 26.04
CA SER A 599 -9.33 -21.36 26.08
C SER A 599 -7.96 -20.68 26.16
N GLY A 600 -7.78 -19.58 25.41
CA GLY A 600 -6.54 -18.80 25.35
C GLY A 600 -5.67 -19.13 24.12
N GLY A 601 -4.44 -18.65 24.15
CA GLY A 601 -3.46 -18.88 23.08
C GLY A 601 -2.71 -20.21 23.24
N ALA A 602 -2.48 -20.89 22.13
CA ALA A 602 -1.53 -21.99 22.00
C ALA A 602 -0.57 -21.71 20.85
N THR A 603 0.68 -22.13 20.97
CA THR A 603 1.63 -22.12 19.85
C THR A 603 1.57 -23.46 19.16
N ILE A 604 1.28 -23.45 17.86
CA ILE A 604 1.45 -24.60 16.98
C ILE A 604 2.88 -24.54 16.43
N THR A 605 3.62 -25.62 16.56
CA THR A 605 4.91 -25.79 15.89
C THR A 605 4.80 -26.97 14.93
N ALA A 606 4.86 -26.70 13.63
CA ALA A 606 5.03 -27.75 12.64
C ALA A 606 6.51 -27.89 12.29
N THR A 607 6.98 -29.11 12.10
CA THR A 607 8.37 -29.43 11.75
C THR A 607 8.34 -30.46 10.62
N ALA A 608 8.81 -30.07 9.44
CA ALA A 608 9.18 -31.00 8.38
C ALA A 608 10.44 -31.75 8.78
N ASP A 609 10.62 -32.96 8.25
CA ASP A 609 11.70 -33.87 8.63
C ASP A 609 11.99 -33.96 10.14
N ALA A 610 10.95 -34.09 10.96
CA ALA A 610 11.08 -34.08 12.42
C ALA A 610 11.87 -35.27 13.02
N THR A 611 12.33 -36.19 12.16
CA THR A 611 13.21 -37.33 12.48
C THR A 611 14.61 -37.21 11.89
N ASN A 612 14.90 -36.12 11.16
CA ASN A 612 16.21 -35.79 10.59
C ASN A 612 16.76 -36.92 9.68
N VAL A 613 15.92 -37.43 8.78
CA VAL A 613 16.26 -38.52 7.84
C VAL A 613 16.62 -38.02 6.45
N VAL A 614 16.25 -36.80 6.10
CA VAL A 614 16.69 -36.10 4.88
C VAL A 614 17.89 -35.25 5.28
N THR A 615 18.98 -35.30 4.52
CA THR A 615 20.09 -34.36 4.71
C THR A 615 19.80 -33.12 3.89
N GLU A 616 19.50 -32.02 4.56
CA GLU A 616 19.02 -30.80 3.92
C GLU A 616 20.13 -29.74 3.82
N THR A 617 20.00 -28.82 2.88
CA THR A 617 20.95 -27.71 2.74
C THR A 617 20.78 -26.63 3.81
N ASN A 618 19.59 -26.55 4.39
CA ASN A 618 19.26 -25.71 5.53
C ASN A 618 18.38 -26.53 6.48
N GLU A 619 18.88 -26.81 7.69
CA GLU A 619 18.13 -27.56 8.72
C GLU A 619 17.38 -26.64 9.68
N THR A 620 17.50 -25.32 9.51
CA THR A 620 16.99 -24.32 10.47
C THR A 620 15.60 -23.78 10.10
N ASN A 621 15.10 -24.08 8.91
CA ASN A 621 13.82 -23.60 8.36
C ASN A 621 12.76 -24.72 8.22
N ASN A 622 13.07 -25.92 8.72
CA ASN A 622 12.14 -27.05 8.68
C ASN A 622 10.99 -26.83 9.68
N ALA A 623 11.09 -25.86 10.60
CA ALA A 623 10.07 -25.54 11.59
C ALA A 623 9.32 -24.24 11.28
N PHE A 624 8.00 -24.26 11.45
CA PHE A 624 7.11 -23.10 11.35
C PHE A 624 6.26 -23.00 12.61
N LEU A 625 6.20 -21.80 13.19
CA LEU A 625 5.41 -21.51 14.37
C LEU A 625 4.19 -20.68 13.97
N GLN A 626 3.02 -21.08 14.46
CA GLN A 626 1.78 -20.35 14.29
C GLN A 626 1.07 -20.28 15.63
N ALA A 627 0.81 -19.06 16.12
CA ALA A 627 -0.13 -18.91 17.22
C ALA A 627 -1.53 -19.30 16.74
N ILE A 628 -2.22 -20.12 17.53
CA ILE A 628 -3.66 -20.31 17.43
C ILE A 628 -4.26 -19.80 18.72
N VAL A 629 -5.25 -18.92 18.61
CA VAL A 629 -5.94 -18.41 19.78
C VAL A 629 -7.37 -18.90 19.75
N VAL A 630 -7.66 -19.79 20.69
CA VAL A 630 -8.90 -20.54 20.76
C VAL A 630 -9.98 -19.67 21.36
N GLY A 631 -11.16 -19.71 20.76
CA GLY A 631 -12.32 -19.00 21.25
C GLY A 631 -12.40 -17.53 20.82
N ARG A 632 -11.66 -17.10 19.79
CA ARG A 632 -11.93 -15.82 19.12
C ARG A 632 -13.03 -15.96 18.08
N GLY A 633 -13.81 -14.89 17.90
CA GLY A 633 -14.89 -14.81 16.94
C GLY A 633 -16.16 -15.50 17.41
N ALA A 634 -17.22 -15.34 16.63
CA ALA A 634 -18.49 -16.00 16.86
C ALA A 634 -18.42 -17.49 16.47
N ALA A 635 -18.98 -18.35 17.33
CA ALA A 635 -19.29 -19.73 17.00
C ALA A 635 -20.53 -19.76 16.10
N VAL A 636 -20.28 -19.68 14.79
CA VAL A 636 -21.31 -19.68 13.76
C VAL A 636 -21.59 -21.10 13.24
N PRO A 637 -22.83 -21.43 12.85
CA PRO A 637 -23.20 -22.77 12.38
C PRO A 637 -22.82 -23.06 10.92
N TRP A 638 -22.23 -22.11 10.20
CA TRP A 638 -21.79 -22.27 8.81
C TRP A 638 -20.27 -22.35 8.70
N VAL A 639 -19.81 -22.86 7.55
CA VAL A 639 -18.43 -22.68 7.09
C VAL A 639 -18.45 -21.71 5.92
N GLU A 640 -17.57 -20.72 5.96
CA GLU A 640 -17.35 -19.76 4.89
C GLU A 640 -16.27 -20.27 3.93
N TYR A 641 -16.47 -20.06 2.63
CA TYR A 641 -15.55 -20.46 1.57
C TYR A 641 -15.30 -19.30 0.61
N GLU A 642 -14.05 -18.84 0.55
CA GLU A 642 -13.60 -17.77 -0.34
C GLU A 642 -13.51 -18.25 -1.79
N ALA A 643 -13.97 -17.45 -2.75
CA ALA A 643 -14.05 -17.81 -4.16
C ALA A 643 -12.67 -18.01 -4.79
N GLU A 644 -11.68 -17.23 -4.40
CA GLU A 644 -10.31 -17.33 -4.89
C GLU A 644 -9.57 -18.57 -4.39
N ALA A 645 -10.02 -19.17 -3.28
CA ALA A 645 -9.49 -20.44 -2.77
C ALA A 645 -10.17 -21.66 -3.43
N ALA A 646 -11.28 -21.44 -4.13
CA ALA A 646 -12.03 -22.48 -4.83
C ALA A 646 -11.44 -22.80 -6.21
N ARG A 647 -11.97 -23.83 -6.87
CA ARG A 647 -11.66 -24.10 -8.28
C ARG A 647 -12.51 -23.17 -9.14
N TYR A 648 -11.92 -22.35 -9.98
CA TYR A 648 -12.69 -21.44 -10.84
C TYR A 648 -12.22 -21.41 -12.29
N GLN A 649 -13.15 -21.02 -13.17
CA GLN A 649 -12.88 -20.54 -14.53
C GLN A 649 -13.49 -19.15 -14.65
N GLY A 650 -12.69 -18.13 -14.39
CA GLY A 650 -13.09 -16.74 -14.31
C GLY A 650 -11.86 -15.85 -14.24
N THR A 651 -12.05 -14.56 -13.96
CA THR A 651 -10.96 -13.61 -13.73
C THR A 651 -10.81 -13.39 -12.23
N LEU A 652 -9.65 -13.70 -11.66
CA LEU A 652 -9.32 -13.31 -10.29
C LEU A 652 -9.18 -11.78 -10.21
N LEU A 653 -9.89 -11.19 -9.27
CA LEU A 653 -9.73 -9.79 -8.85
C LEU A 653 -8.95 -9.80 -7.55
N GLU A 654 -7.92 -8.97 -7.45
CA GLU A 654 -7.06 -8.86 -6.27
C GLU A 654 -6.68 -7.39 -6.05
N ALA A 655 -6.79 -6.93 -4.80
CA ALA A 655 -6.40 -5.57 -4.45
C ALA A 655 -4.87 -5.41 -4.56
N ASP A 656 -4.40 -4.20 -4.82
CA ASP A 656 -2.96 -3.94 -4.78
C ASP A 656 -2.40 -4.15 -3.36
N PRO A 657 -1.11 -4.50 -3.22
CA PRO A 657 -0.53 -4.79 -1.90
C PRO A 657 -0.60 -3.63 -0.90
N LEU A 658 -0.65 -2.39 -1.40
CA LEU A 658 -0.76 -1.19 -0.57
C LEU A 658 -2.22 -0.86 -0.25
N ARG A 659 -3.19 -1.58 -0.84
CA ARG A 659 -4.64 -1.30 -0.73
C ARG A 659 -4.94 0.17 -0.94
N THR A 660 -4.40 0.69 -2.04
CA THR A 660 -4.68 2.05 -2.47
C THR A 660 -6.19 2.24 -2.49
N PHE A 661 -6.66 3.29 -1.83
CA PHE A 661 -8.09 3.51 -1.71
C PHE A 661 -8.73 3.60 -3.10
N GLY A 662 -9.62 2.65 -3.39
CA GLY A 662 -10.10 2.42 -4.75
C GLY A 662 -11.45 3.07 -4.99
N HIS A 663 -11.56 3.84 -6.07
CA HIS A 663 -12.85 4.27 -6.62
C HIS A 663 -13.42 3.16 -7.51
N THR A 664 -14.59 2.60 -7.16
CA THR A 664 -15.19 1.43 -7.82
C THR A 664 -14.23 0.24 -7.97
N ASN A 665 -13.70 -0.21 -6.84
CA ASN A 665 -12.79 -1.34 -6.79
C ASN A 665 -13.41 -2.53 -6.04
N PHE A 666 -13.80 -3.55 -6.80
CA PHE A 666 -14.41 -4.76 -6.25
C PHE A 666 -13.44 -5.57 -5.37
N ALA A 667 -12.16 -5.60 -5.73
CA ALA A 667 -11.21 -6.39 -4.97
C ALA A 667 -10.94 -5.79 -3.60
N THR A 668 -10.93 -4.45 -3.47
CA THR A 668 -10.78 -3.81 -2.15
C THR A 668 -11.99 -4.06 -1.24
N GLU A 669 -13.20 -4.17 -1.78
CA GLU A 669 -14.43 -4.44 -0.99
C GLU A 669 -14.74 -5.94 -0.81
N SER A 670 -13.87 -6.80 -1.30
CA SER A 670 -13.95 -8.26 -1.20
C SER A 670 -13.38 -8.79 0.11
N SER A 671 -13.94 -9.88 0.62
CA SER A 671 -13.29 -10.65 1.70
C SER A 671 -11.92 -11.12 1.24
N GLY A 672 -10.94 -11.10 2.14
CA GLY A 672 -9.55 -11.43 1.78
C GLY A 672 -8.92 -10.46 0.76
N ARG A 673 -9.64 -9.40 0.38
CA ARG A 673 -9.34 -8.47 -0.71
C ARG A 673 -9.24 -9.12 -2.10
N LYS A 674 -10.00 -10.21 -2.32
CA LYS A 674 -9.98 -11.00 -3.55
C LYS A 674 -11.36 -11.55 -3.90
N SER A 675 -11.66 -11.69 -5.18
CA SER A 675 -12.89 -12.34 -5.66
C SER A 675 -12.75 -12.85 -7.08
N VAL A 676 -13.74 -13.61 -7.57
CA VAL A 676 -13.72 -14.15 -8.93
C VAL A 676 -14.84 -13.54 -9.77
N ARG A 677 -14.47 -12.93 -10.90
CA ARG A 677 -15.37 -12.35 -11.89
C ARG A 677 -15.69 -13.30 -13.04
N LEU A 678 -16.96 -13.46 -13.35
CA LEU A 678 -17.52 -14.26 -14.44
C LEU A 678 -18.11 -13.34 -15.52
N ASN A 679 -17.38 -13.17 -16.62
CA ASN A 679 -17.72 -12.33 -17.77
C ASN A 679 -18.31 -13.08 -18.97
N SER A 680 -18.32 -14.42 -18.97
CA SER A 680 -18.76 -15.20 -20.13
C SER A 680 -19.49 -16.47 -19.74
N THR A 681 -20.38 -16.93 -20.62
CA THR A 681 -21.10 -18.20 -20.44
C THR A 681 -20.11 -19.37 -20.27
N GLY A 682 -20.39 -20.25 -19.32
CA GLY A 682 -19.56 -21.40 -18.96
C GLY A 682 -18.51 -21.10 -17.88
N GLN A 683 -18.27 -19.83 -17.55
CA GLN A 683 -17.39 -19.46 -16.43
C GLN A 683 -18.05 -19.78 -15.08
N PHE A 684 -17.25 -20.20 -14.10
CA PHE A 684 -17.74 -20.69 -12.82
C PHE A 684 -16.77 -20.50 -11.65
N VAL A 685 -17.31 -20.66 -10.43
CA VAL A 685 -16.57 -20.94 -9.18
C VAL A 685 -17.16 -22.20 -8.54
N GLU A 686 -16.31 -23.18 -8.19
CA GLU A 686 -16.66 -24.51 -7.68
C GLU A 686 -16.00 -24.77 -6.33
N PHE A 687 -16.83 -24.80 -5.29
CA PHE A 687 -16.46 -25.01 -3.90
C PHE A 687 -16.65 -26.48 -3.52
N THR A 688 -15.79 -27.03 -2.66
CA THR A 688 -15.96 -28.38 -2.11
C THR A 688 -16.21 -28.27 -0.61
N SER A 689 -17.37 -28.73 -0.14
CA SER A 689 -17.75 -28.56 1.26
C SER A 689 -16.90 -29.43 2.20
N THR A 690 -16.54 -28.88 3.35
CA THR A 690 -15.92 -29.57 4.49
C THR A 690 -16.96 -29.94 5.55
N ASN A 691 -18.15 -29.34 5.51
CA ASN A 691 -19.31 -29.64 6.36
C ASN A 691 -20.52 -30.15 5.55
N PRO A 692 -21.45 -30.89 6.18
CA PRO A 692 -22.77 -31.10 5.61
C PRO A 692 -23.51 -29.77 5.49
N SER A 693 -24.38 -29.65 4.48
CA SER A 693 -25.11 -28.42 4.24
C SER A 693 -26.42 -28.63 3.49
N ASN A 694 -27.43 -27.82 3.80
CA ASN A 694 -28.71 -27.72 3.10
C ASN A 694 -29.10 -26.27 2.81
N SER A 695 -28.15 -25.33 2.88
CA SER A 695 -28.36 -23.93 2.56
C SER A 695 -27.12 -23.35 1.90
N ILE A 696 -27.30 -22.22 1.24
CA ILE A 696 -26.19 -21.44 0.68
C ILE A 696 -26.49 -19.96 0.87
N VAL A 697 -25.49 -19.20 1.30
CA VAL A 697 -25.44 -17.74 1.15
C VAL A 697 -24.33 -17.43 0.15
N VAL A 698 -24.57 -16.51 -0.77
CA VAL A 698 -23.60 -16.07 -1.78
C VAL A 698 -23.40 -14.57 -1.62
N ARG A 699 -22.20 -14.15 -1.20
CA ARG A 699 -21.80 -12.74 -1.27
C ARG A 699 -21.35 -12.44 -2.69
N ASN A 700 -22.03 -11.51 -3.33
CA ASN A 700 -21.90 -11.31 -4.78
C ASN A 700 -22.06 -9.86 -5.19
N SER A 701 -21.61 -9.55 -6.41
CA SER A 701 -21.92 -8.30 -7.08
C SER A 701 -22.35 -8.59 -8.52
N ILE A 702 -23.51 -8.04 -8.89
CA ILE A 702 -24.00 -7.93 -10.27
C ILE A 702 -24.11 -6.44 -10.63
N PRO A 703 -24.21 -6.06 -11.93
CA PRO A 703 -24.29 -4.67 -12.32
C PRO A 703 -25.47 -3.94 -11.67
N ASP A 704 -25.33 -2.64 -11.44
CA ASP A 704 -26.46 -1.77 -11.16
C ASP A 704 -27.33 -1.55 -12.42
N ALA A 705 -28.55 -1.08 -12.22
CA ALA A 705 -29.38 -0.55 -13.29
C ALA A 705 -28.78 0.77 -13.83
N PRO A 706 -28.94 1.10 -15.13
CA PRO A 706 -28.42 2.35 -15.70
C PRO A 706 -28.92 3.63 -15.01
N SER A 707 -30.08 3.58 -14.35
CA SER A 707 -30.66 4.69 -13.59
C SER A 707 -30.51 4.55 -12.07
N GLY A 708 -29.76 3.56 -11.61
CA GLY A 708 -29.66 3.19 -10.20
C GLY A 708 -30.83 2.35 -9.71
N GLY A 709 -30.74 1.92 -8.46
CA GLY A 709 -31.78 1.15 -7.78
C GLY A 709 -31.72 -0.36 -8.02
N GLY A 710 -30.67 -0.85 -8.68
CA GLY A 710 -30.36 -2.27 -8.86
C GLY A 710 -31.18 -3.01 -9.90
N ILE A 711 -30.74 -4.25 -10.18
CA ILE A 711 -31.42 -5.24 -11.01
C ILE A 711 -31.48 -6.58 -10.25
N GLU A 712 -32.32 -7.49 -10.73
CA GLU A 712 -32.25 -8.91 -10.38
C GLU A 712 -31.74 -9.71 -11.58
N ALA A 713 -30.90 -10.70 -11.30
CA ALA A 713 -30.43 -11.68 -12.29
C ALA A 713 -30.25 -13.04 -11.63
N THR A 714 -30.16 -14.11 -12.43
CA THR A 714 -29.88 -15.44 -11.88
C THR A 714 -28.43 -15.85 -12.07
N ILE A 715 -27.94 -16.73 -11.21
CA ILE A 715 -26.75 -17.56 -11.42
C ILE A 715 -27.13 -19.04 -11.28
N SER A 716 -26.60 -19.91 -12.12
CA SER A 716 -26.93 -21.34 -12.09
C SER A 716 -26.09 -22.07 -11.04
N LEU A 717 -26.75 -22.78 -10.13
CA LEU A 717 -26.12 -23.63 -9.12
C LEU A 717 -26.12 -25.09 -9.59
N TYR A 718 -24.94 -25.68 -9.66
CA TYR A 718 -24.71 -27.10 -9.89
C TYR A 718 -24.23 -27.75 -8.59
N ILE A 719 -24.69 -28.97 -8.34
CA ILE A 719 -24.26 -29.79 -7.20
C ILE A 719 -23.75 -31.12 -7.73
N ASN A 720 -22.49 -31.44 -7.46
CA ASN A 720 -21.80 -32.62 -8.01
C ASN A 720 -21.98 -32.72 -9.54
N ASP A 721 -21.69 -31.62 -10.25
CA ASP A 721 -21.82 -31.46 -11.70
C ASP A 721 -23.26 -31.54 -12.27
N ALA A 722 -24.28 -31.82 -11.45
CA ALA A 722 -25.69 -31.82 -11.86
C ALA A 722 -26.32 -30.44 -11.61
N PHE A 723 -27.08 -29.92 -12.58
CA PHE A 723 -27.85 -28.69 -12.37
C PHE A 723 -28.84 -28.90 -11.23
N ALA A 724 -28.79 -28.02 -10.21
CA ALA A 724 -29.67 -28.10 -9.05
C ALA A 724 -30.81 -27.08 -9.16
N ARG A 725 -30.48 -25.79 -9.27
CA ARG A 725 -31.43 -24.68 -9.43
C ARG A 725 -30.71 -23.41 -9.89
N LYS A 726 -31.47 -22.40 -10.27
CA LYS A 726 -30.98 -21.01 -10.33
C LYS A 726 -31.13 -20.34 -8.96
N LEU A 727 -30.14 -19.53 -8.59
CA LEU A 727 -30.21 -18.61 -7.45
C LEU A 727 -30.47 -17.20 -7.99
N THR A 728 -31.39 -16.47 -7.36
CA THR A 728 -31.61 -15.04 -7.66
C THR A 728 -30.56 -14.22 -6.93
N LEU A 729 -29.89 -13.36 -7.66
CA LEU A 729 -28.95 -12.36 -7.18
C LEU A 729 -29.54 -10.97 -7.41
N SER A 730 -29.21 -10.01 -6.56
CA SER A 730 -29.74 -8.65 -6.62
C SER A 730 -28.63 -7.62 -6.41
N SER A 731 -28.72 -6.50 -7.12
CA SER A 731 -27.93 -5.28 -6.85
C SER A 731 -28.77 -4.17 -6.19
N ARG A 732 -29.99 -4.48 -5.74
CA ARG A 732 -30.94 -3.50 -5.20
C ARG A 732 -30.47 -2.79 -3.92
N HIS A 733 -29.67 -3.47 -3.09
CA HIS A 733 -29.19 -2.96 -1.79
C HIS A 733 -27.67 -2.73 -1.75
N SER A 734 -27.04 -2.71 -2.93
CA SER A 734 -25.64 -2.36 -3.16
C SER A 734 -25.56 -1.17 -4.13
N TRP A 735 -24.35 -0.83 -4.59
CA TRP A 735 -24.11 0.27 -5.52
C TRP A 735 -24.55 1.63 -4.99
N LEU A 736 -23.71 2.16 -4.10
CA LEU A 736 -23.81 3.53 -3.62
C LEU A 736 -22.80 4.42 -4.33
N TYR A 737 -23.12 5.70 -4.47
CA TYR A 737 -22.31 6.63 -5.23
C TYR A 737 -22.16 7.96 -4.49
N GLY A 738 -20.94 8.51 -4.50
CA GLY A 738 -20.64 9.81 -3.91
C GLY A 738 -19.45 9.78 -2.95
N ASN A 739 -19.38 10.81 -2.09
CA ASN A 739 -18.33 10.93 -1.09
C ASN A 739 -18.65 10.04 0.13
N ALA A 740 -17.65 9.35 0.66
CA ALA A 740 -17.76 8.54 1.87
C ALA A 740 -17.71 9.35 3.19
N ASP A 741 -17.26 10.61 3.18
CA ASP A 741 -17.03 11.38 4.42
C ASP A 741 -18.33 11.78 5.13
N GLY A 742 -19.35 12.20 4.38
CA GLY A 742 -20.62 12.62 4.97
C GLY A 742 -21.49 11.42 5.34
N PRO A 743 -22.19 11.40 6.50
CA PRO A 743 -23.05 10.28 6.93
C PRO A 743 -24.03 9.85 5.83
N GLU A 744 -24.66 10.82 5.17
CA GLU A 744 -25.67 10.63 4.13
C GLU A 744 -25.16 11.01 2.73
N ALA A 745 -23.84 11.17 2.55
CA ALA A 745 -23.28 11.69 1.29
C ALA A 745 -23.27 10.67 0.14
N LEU A 746 -23.62 9.42 0.43
CA LEU A 746 -23.78 8.37 -0.56
C LEU A 746 -25.24 8.23 -0.98
N THR A 747 -25.45 8.25 -2.30
CA THR A 747 -26.77 8.11 -2.92
C THR A 747 -26.85 6.82 -3.75
N ASN A 748 -28.05 6.43 -4.17
CA ASN A 748 -28.25 5.35 -5.14
C ASN A 748 -28.38 5.86 -6.58
N THR A 749 -27.99 7.12 -6.84
CA THR A 749 -28.02 7.71 -8.17
C THR A 749 -26.67 7.51 -8.85
N PRO A 750 -26.59 6.81 -9.99
CA PRO A 750 -25.31 6.48 -10.61
C PRO A 750 -24.49 7.71 -10.99
N GLN A 751 -23.25 7.71 -10.54
CA GLN A 751 -22.19 8.65 -10.91
C GLN A 751 -20.83 7.94 -10.86
N ALA A 752 -19.73 8.69 -10.97
CA ALA A 752 -18.40 8.10 -10.78
C ALA A 752 -18.24 7.55 -9.35
N ASP A 753 -17.24 6.71 -9.14
CA ASP A 753 -16.80 6.25 -7.82
C ASP A 753 -17.90 5.51 -7.04
N ALA A 754 -18.55 4.55 -7.69
CA ALA A 754 -19.42 3.59 -7.02
C ALA A 754 -18.68 2.84 -5.91
N ARG A 755 -19.38 2.57 -4.81
CA ARG A 755 -18.91 1.93 -3.58
C ARG A 755 -20.00 1.02 -3.04
N ARG A 756 -19.68 0.22 -2.02
CA ARG A 756 -20.59 -0.76 -1.41
C ARG A 756 -21.20 -1.66 -2.48
N LEU A 757 -20.31 -2.32 -3.20
CA LEU A 757 -20.54 -2.99 -4.47
C LEU A 757 -21.15 -4.38 -4.31
N PHE A 758 -21.12 -4.93 -3.10
CA PHE A 758 -21.56 -6.29 -2.80
C PHE A 758 -22.86 -6.31 -2.00
N ASP A 759 -23.65 -7.35 -2.24
CA ASP A 759 -24.82 -7.74 -1.46
C ASP A 759 -24.77 -9.26 -1.22
N GLU A 760 -25.70 -9.77 -0.43
CA GLU A 760 -25.84 -11.21 -0.16
C GLU A 760 -27.13 -11.77 -0.74
N SER A 761 -27.09 -13.02 -1.16
CA SER A 761 -28.28 -13.75 -1.62
C SER A 761 -28.27 -15.15 -1.01
N HIS A 762 -29.40 -15.59 -0.46
CA HIS A 762 -29.47 -16.83 0.31
C HIS A 762 -30.59 -17.75 -0.16
N ALA A 763 -30.39 -19.06 0.01
CA ALA A 763 -31.41 -20.06 -0.32
C ALA A 763 -31.28 -21.32 0.54
N LEU A 764 -32.44 -21.87 0.95
CA LEU A 764 -32.54 -23.26 1.38
C LEU A 764 -32.53 -24.19 0.16
N LEU A 765 -31.81 -25.30 0.28
CA LEU A 765 -31.72 -26.35 -0.72
C LEU A 765 -32.77 -27.44 -0.43
N THR A 766 -33.13 -28.20 -1.47
CA THR A 766 -34.21 -29.20 -1.39
C THR A 766 -33.90 -30.41 -0.51
N GLN A 767 -32.63 -30.61 -0.15
CA GLN A 767 -32.15 -31.72 0.67
C GLN A 767 -30.83 -31.34 1.34
N SER A 768 -30.39 -32.17 2.30
CA SER A 768 -29.06 -32.06 2.90
C SER A 768 -28.03 -32.80 2.07
N TYR A 769 -26.86 -32.18 1.90
CA TYR A 769 -25.71 -32.70 1.18
C TYR A 769 -24.59 -33.02 2.16
N PRO A 770 -23.88 -34.16 2.00
CA PRO A 770 -22.78 -34.53 2.89
C PRO A 770 -21.52 -33.69 2.64
N THR A 771 -20.56 -33.74 3.57
CA THR A 771 -19.19 -33.26 3.36
C THR A 771 -18.57 -33.84 2.07
N GLY A 772 -17.77 -33.04 1.38
CA GLY A 772 -17.14 -33.38 0.09
C GLY A 772 -18.01 -33.07 -1.12
N THR A 773 -19.22 -32.54 -0.92
CA THR A 773 -20.11 -32.13 -2.01
C THR A 773 -19.54 -30.92 -2.74
N LYS A 774 -19.60 -30.94 -4.07
CA LYS A 774 -19.19 -29.80 -4.90
C LYS A 774 -20.37 -28.89 -5.19
N PHE A 775 -20.24 -27.61 -4.84
CA PHE A 775 -21.19 -26.55 -5.16
C PHE A 775 -20.57 -25.63 -6.19
N ARG A 776 -21.11 -25.59 -7.41
CA ARG A 776 -20.59 -24.75 -8.50
C ARG A 776 -21.60 -23.67 -8.88
N LEU A 777 -21.21 -22.42 -8.72
CA LEU A 777 -21.91 -21.25 -9.25
C LEU A 777 -21.37 -20.97 -10.66
N GLN A 778 -22.22 -21.11 -11.67
CA GLN A 778 -21.85 -21.01 -13.08
C GLN A 778 -22.75 -20.01 -13.80
N ARG A 779 -22.15 -19.19 -14.66
CA ARG A 779 -22.88 -18.32 -15.57
C ARG A 779 -23.29 -19.11 -16.81
N ASP A 780 -24.54 -19.52 -16.90
CA ASP A 780 -25.10 -20.18 -18.08
C ASP A 780 -25.64 -19.19 -19.11
N ALA A 781 -26.07 -19.68 -20.28
CA ALA A 781 -26.57 -18.85 -21.37
C ALA A 781 -27.81 -18.01 -21.00
N THR A 782 -28.55 -18.44 -19.97
CA THR A 782 -29.76 -17.76 -19.47
C THR A 782 -29.48 -16.96 -18.19
N ASP A 783 -28.22 -16.84 -17.76
CA ASP A 783 -27.79 -15.96 -16.67
C ASP A 783 -27.35 -14.63 -17.29
N THR A 784 -28.24 -13.64 -17.21
CA THR A 784 -28.27 -12.48 -18.11
C THR A 784 -27.51 -11.24 -17.62
N ALA A 785 -26.99 -11.20 -16.39
CA ALA A 785 -26.20 -10.05 -15.95
C ALA A 785 -24.91 -9.95 -16.78
N SER A 786 -24.46 -8.72 -17.06
CA SER A 786 -23.28 -8.50 -17.91
C SER A 786 -22.00 -9.04 -17.27
N PHE A 787 -21.93 -9.08 -15.95
CA PHE A 787 -20.92 -9.78 -15.16
C PHE A 787 -21.52 -10.32 -13.86
N TYR A 788 -20.79 -11.23 -13.23
CA TYR A 788 -21.03 -11.71 -11.88
C TYR A 788 -19.70 -11.70 -11.15
N ILE A 789 -19.64 -11.16 -9.95
CA ILE A 789 -18.48 -11.26 -9.08
C ILE A 789 -18.90 -12.07 -7.87
N ILE A 790 -18.21 -13.18 -7.65
CA ILE A 790 -18.43 -14.08 -6.52
C ILE A 790 -17.28 -13.85 -5.55
N ASP A 791 -17.63 -13.44 -4.34
CA ASP A 791 -16.69 -13.18 -3.26
C ASP A 791 -16.50 -14.44 -2.42
N LEU A 792 -17.58 -14.90 -1.80
CA LEU A 792 -17.59 -16.08 -0.94
C LEU A 792 -18.95 -16.75 -0.92
N ILE A 793 -18.99 -17.97 -0.37
CA ILE A 793 -20.22 -18.64 0.04
C ILE A 793 -20.19 -19.07 1.51
N ASP A 794 -21.33 -18.99 2.19
CA ASP A 794 -21.55 -19.67 3.47
C ASP A 794 -22.36 -20.95 3.22
N LEU A 795 -21.91 -22.09 3.76
CA LEU A 795 -22.66 -23.35 3.74
C LEU A 795 -23.01 -23.76 5.18
N GLU A 796 -24.31 -23.83 5.48
CA GLU A 796 -24.85 -24.19 6.79
C GLU A 796 -25.67 -25.49 6.70
N GLN A 797 -25.63 -26.31 7.75
CA GLN A 797 -26.62 -27.36 7.96
C GLN A 797 -27.75 -26.80 8.83
N VAL A 798 -28.75 -26.21 8.18
CA VAL A 798 -29.90 -25.59 8.82
C VAL A 798 -30.82 -26.68 9.40
N ALA A 799 -31.23 -26.50 10.66
CA ALA A 799 -32.20 -27.38 11.30
C ALA A 799 -33.59 -27.25 10.66
N ALA A 800 -34.43 -28.27 10.82
CA ALA A 800 -35.85 -28.17 10.49
C ALA A 800 -36.51 -27.02 11.29
N PRO A 801 -37.58 -26.38 10.78
CA PRO A 801 -38.27 -25.31 11.50
C PRO A 801 -38.75 -25.81 12.86
N ALA A 802 -38.53 -25.00 13.89
CA ALA A 802 -38.99 -25.33 15.24
C ALA A 802 -40.53 -25.36 15.29
N SER A 803 -41.08 -26.25 16.12
CA SER A 803 -42.51 -26.30 16.40
C SER A 803 -42.91 -25.21 17.40
N GLN A 804 -44.16 -24.76 17.33
CA GLN A 804 -44.75 -23.82 18.29
C GLN A 804 -44.50 -24.28 19.75
N PRO A 805 -43.82 -23.47 20.58
CA PRO A 805 -43.62 -23.78 21.98
C PRO A 805 -44.94 -23.79 22.76
N ALA A 806 -45.01 -24.62 23.80
CA ALA A 806 -46.14 -24.61 24.72
C ALA A 806 -46.30 -23.24 25.38
N GLY A 807 -47.54 -22.73 25.44
CA GLY A 807 -47.87 -21.43 26.01
C GLY A 807 -47.80 -20.24 25.04
N CYS A 808 -47.20 -20.42 23.85
CA CYS A 808 -47.23 -19.37 22.83
C CYS A 808 -48.50 -19.45 21.97
N THR A 809 -48.92 -18.32 21.41
CA THR A 809 -50.03 -18.23 20.45
C THR A 809 -49.51 -17.75 19.10
N SER A 810 -49.92 -18.43 18.03
CA SER A 810 -49.48 -18.09 16.67
C SER A 810 -50.11 -16.80 16.16
N ILE A 811 -49.34 -15.97 15.44
CA ILE A 811 -49.84 -14.82 14.69
C ILE A 811 -50.91 -15.19 13.64
N THR A 812 -50.97 -16.45 13.20
CA THR A 812 -52.02 -16.95 12.29
C THR A 812 -53.40 -16.97 12.93
N THR A 813 -53.48 -17.15 14.26
CA THR A 813 -54.73 -17.01 15.02
C THR A 813 -55.27 -15.58 14.97
N TYR A 814 -54.39 -14.61 14.76
CA TYR A 814 -54.72 -13.20 14.59
C TYR A 814 -54.98 -12.83 13.12
N GLY A 815 -54.95 -13.79 12.19
CA GLY A 815 -55.28 -13.59 10.78
C GLY A 815 -54.09 -13.33 9.86
N ALA A 816 -52.84 -13.46 10.35
CA ALA A 816 -51.66 -13.44 9.49
C ALA A 816 -51.64 -14.69 8.57
N VAL A 817 -51.17 -14.54 7.34
CA VAL A 817 -51.05 -15.66 6.37
C VAL A 817 -49.65 -15.66 5.75
N PRO A 818 -48.87 -16.74 5.87
CA PRO A 818 -47.51 -16.75 5.34
C PRO A 818 -47.50 -16.72 3.81
N ASP A 819 -46.47 -16.10 3.24
CA ASP A 819 -46.10 -16.16 1.82
C ASP A 819 -47.16 -15.62 0.84
N ASP A 820 -48.14 -14.83 1.30
CA ASP A 820 -49.24 -14.31 0.45
C ASP A 820 -48.98 -12.89 -0.10
N GLY A 821 -47.94 -12.21 0.38
CA GLY A 821 -47.56 -10.85 -0.02
C GLY A 821 -48.43 -9.74 0.57
N ILE A 822 -49.36 -10.06 1.46
CA ILE A 822 -50.27 -9.14 2.13
C ILE A 822 -49.65 -8.70 3.46
N ASP A 823 -49.88 -7.44 3.85
CA ASP A 823 -49.35 -6.88 5.10
C ASP A 823 -49.98 -7.55 6.35
N ASP A 824 -49.14 -8.21 7.15
CA ASP A 824 -49.48 -8.93 8.37
C ASP A 824 -49.31 -8.06 9.64
N THR A 825 -48.83 -6.83 9.49
CA THR A 825 -48.55 -5.90 10.61
C THR A 825 -49.65 -5.89 11.66
N ALA A 826 -50.91 -5.77 11.25
CA ALA A 826 -52.02 -5.65 12.17
C ALA A 826 -52.24 -6.92 13.01
N ALA A 827 -51.96 -8.10 12.45
CA ALA A 827 -52.03 -9.37 13.16
C ALA A 827 -50.87 -9.51 14.15
N ILE A 828 -49.65 -9.14 13.73
CA ILE A 828 -48.46 -9.15 14.58
C ILE A 828 -48.64 -8.19 15.77
N GLN A 829 -49.07 -6.95 15.50
CA GLN A 829 -49.32 -5.93 16.53
C GLN A 829 -50.33 -6.41 17.58
N ARG A 830 -51.44 -7.02 17.15
CA ARG A 830 -52.44 -7.56 18.10
C ARG A 830 -51.88 -8.67 18.96
N ALA A 831 -51.14 -9.61 18.39
CA ALA A 831 -50.52 -10.69 19.15
C ALA A 831 -49.54 -10.14 20.20
N VAL A 832 -48.70 -9.19 19.81
CA VAL A 832 -47.74 -8.53 20.71
C VAL A 832 -48.43 -7.73 21.81
N THR A 833 -49.50 -7.00 21.48
CA THR A 833 -50.31 -6.29 22.47
C THR A 833 -51.02 -7.24 23.44
N ASP A 834 -51.51 -8.39 22.98
CA ASP A 834 -52.13 -9.40 23.84
C ASP A 834 -51.10 -10.02 24.80
N ASP A 835 -49.88 -10.26 24.34
CA ASP A 835 -48.78 -10.76 25.20
C ASP A 835 -48.40 -9.74 26.27
N GLN A 836 -48.16 -8.49 25.85
CA GLN A 836 -47.87 -7.37 26.75
C GLN A 836 -48.97 -7.15 27.81
N ASN A 837 -50.23 -7.44 27.47
CA ASN A 837 -51.36 -7.34 28.40
C ASN A 837 -51.60 -8.62 29.22
N GLY A 838 -50.78 -9.67 29.05
CA GLY A 838 -50.91 -10.95 29.74
C GLY A 838 -52.08 -11.83 29.29
N VAL A 839 -52.64 -11.56 28.11
CA VAL A 839 -53.72 -12.36 27.50
C VAL A 839 -53.18 -13.68 26.94
N ILE A 840 -51.97 -13.63 26.37
CA ILE A 840 -51.17 -14.80 25.97
C ILE A 840 -49.83 -14.77 26.70
N GLY A 841 -49.09 -15.90 26.71
CA GLY A 841 -47.81 -15.99 27.41
C GLY A 841 -46.56 -15.90 26.51
N CYS A 842 -46.75 -15.94 25.19
CA CYS A 842 -45.75 -15.56 24.19
C CYS A 842 -46.37 -15.48 22.79
N VAL A 843 -45.78 -14.67 21.93
CA VAL A 843 -46.08 -14.60 20.49
C VAL A 843 -45.25 -15.66 19.74
N TRP A 844 -45.92 -16.46 18.91
CA TRP A 844 -45.28 -17.42 18.00
C TRP A 844 -45.39 -16.98 16.54
N ILE A 845 -44.24 -16.83 15.87
CA ILE A 845 -44.13 -16.57 14.44
C ILE A 845 -43.75 -17.89 13.77
N PRO A 846 -44.66 -18.57 13.03
CA PRO A 846 -44.34 -19.84 12.39
C PRO A 846 -43.39 -19.65 11.20
N ALA A 847 -42.96 -20.76 10.61
CA ALA A 847 -42.22 -20.75 9.35
C ALA A 847 -43.07 -20.11 8.24
N GLY A 848 -42.45 -19.25 7.43
CA GLY A 848 -43.05 -18.46 6.36
C GLY A 848 -42.40 -17.08 6.25
N GLN A 849 -42.65 -16.40 5.14
CA GLN A 849 -42.38 -14.98 4.96
C GLN A 849 -43.62 -14.18 5.33
N TRP A 850 -43.45 -13.16 6.17
CA TRP A 850 -44.52 -12.32 6.71
C TRP A 850 -44.24 -10.86 6.40
N ARG A 851 -45.18 -10.20 5.75
CA ARG A 851 -44.96 -8.82 5.32
C ARG A 851 -45.29 -7.88 6.48
N GLN A 852 -44.36 -7.01 6.84
CA GLN A 852 -44.52 -6.02 7.89
C GLN A 852 -44.24 -4.62 7.32
N GLU A 853 -45.27 -3.78 7.26
CA GLU A 853 -45.19 -2.42 6.70
C GLU A 853 -45.39 -1.31 7.75
N LYS A 854 -45.46 -1.66 9.05
CA LYS A 854 -45.33 -0.71 10.16
C LYS A 854 -44.52 -1.30 11.32
N LYS A 855 -43.75 -0.46 12.00
CA LYS A 855 -43.01 -0.80 13.23
C LYS A 855 -43.99 -1.24 14.33
N ILE A 856 -43.69 -2.35 15.00
CA ILE A 856 -44.48 -2.86 16.14
C ILE A 856 -44.05 -2.12 17.40
N LEU A 857 -45.00 -1.48 18.07
CA LEU A 857 -44.78 -0.70 19.28
C LEU A 857 -46.05 -0.59 20.14
N THR A 858 -45.95 -0.02 21.34
CA THR A 858 -47.11 0.20 22.22
C THR A 858 -47.86 1.46 21.80
N ASP A 859 -49.19 1.40 21.69
CA ASP A 859 -49.98 2.61 21.44
C ASP A 859 -49.77 3.64 22.58
N ASP A 860 -49.48 4.91 22.28
CA ASP A 860 -49.33 5.95 23.31
C ASP A 860 -50.71 6.47 23.74
N PRO A 861 -51.27 6.04 24.88
CA PRO A 861 -52.62 6.42 25.27
C PRO A 861 -52.75 7.93 25.54
N LEU A 862 -51.63 8.62 25.75
CA LEU A 862 -51.58 10.04 26.07
C LEU A 862 -51.32 10.92 24.83
N ASN A 863 -51.00 10.33 23.67
CA ASN A 863 -50.68 11.05 22.42
C ASN A 863 -49.70 12.22 22.66
N ARG A 864 -48.59 11.97 23.37
CA ARG A 864 -47.69 13.01 23.92
C ARG A 864 -46.80 13.70 22.90
N GLY A 865 -46.71 13.17 21.68
CA GLY A 865 -45.86 13.71 20.63
C GLY A 865 -46.54 13.66 19.27
N GLN A 866 -45.86 14.22 18.27
CA GLN A 866 -46.26 14.10 16.86
C GLN A 866 -46.22 12.64 16.38
N TYR A 867 -45.35 11.83 16.97
CA TYR A 867 -45.02 10.47 16.60
C TYR A 867 -45.14 9.57 17.84
N ASN A 868 -45.60 8.34 17.66
CA ASN A 868 -45.66 7.37 18.76
C ASN A 868 -44.29 6.70 18.93
N GLN A 869 -43.72 6.81 20.13
CA GLN A 869 -42.38 6.32 20.50
C GLN A 869 -42.39 5.61 21.86
N VAL A 870 -43.54 5.00 22.20
CA VAL A 870 -43.67 4.11 23.36
C VAL A 870 -43.40 2.70 22.86
N GLY A 871 -42.28 2.12 23.31
CA GLY A 871 -41.87 0.78 22.94
C GLY A 871 -42.71 -0.30 23.60
N ILE A 872 -42.55 -1.55 23.17
CA ILE A 872 -43.16 -2.71 23.82
C ILE A 872 -42.42 -3.04 25.11
N SER A 873 -43.16 -3.58 26.08
CA SER A 873 -42.64 -3.99 27.38
C SER A 873 -43.22 -5.33 27.80
N ASP A 874 -42.44 -6.15 28.51
CA ASP A 874 -42.88 -7.44 29.03
C ASP A 874 -43.37 -8.42 27.94
N VAL A 875 -42.74 -8.39 26.77
CA VAL A 875 -43.13 -9.20 25.60
C VAL A 875 -42.14 -10.32 25.32
N THR A 876 -42.63 -11.54 25.05
CA THR A 876 -41.86 -12.65 24.50
C THR A 876 -42.31 -13.01 23.09
N ILE A 877 -41.43 -12.86 22.10
CA ILE A 877 -41.63 -13.24 20.69
C ILE A 877 -40.65 -14.35 20.31
N ARG A 878 -41.16 -15.43 19.70
CA ARG A 878 -40.34 -16.56 19.22
C ARG A 878 -40.70 -16.95 17.80
N GLY A 879 -39.69 -17.19 16.98
CA GLY A 879 -39.83 -17.72 15.63
C GLY A 879 -39.44 -19.20 15.49
N ALA A 880 -39.65 -19.75 14.30
CA ALA A 880 -39.28 -21.12 13.94
C ALA A 880 -37.80 -21.29 13.56
N GLY A 881 -36.98 -20.24 13.70
CA GLY A 881 -35.58 -20.16 13.28
C GLY A 881 -35.37 -19.06 12.23
N MET A 882 -34.20 -18.41 12.23
CA MET A 882 -33.86 -17.29 11.33
C MET A 882 -34.08 -17.61 9.84
N TRP A 883 -33.83 -18.85 9.42
CA TRP A 883 -34.05 -19.29 8.04
C TRP A 883 -35.52 -19.53 7.68
N HIS A 884 -36.40 -19.62 8.68
CA HIS A 884 -37.78 -20.09 8.52
C HIS A 884 -38.80 -18.99 8.81
N SER A 885 -38.61 -18.16 9.83
CA SER A 885 -39.55 -17.09 10.22
C SER A 885 -38.99 -15.74 9.81
N GLN A 886 -39.42 -15.25 8.65
CA GLN A 886 -38.83 -14.06 8.02
C GLN A 886 -39.85 -12.93 7.94
N LEU A 887 -39.58 -11.82 8.64
CA LEU A 887 -40.31 -10.57 8.49
C LEU A 887 -39.66 -9.75 7.38
N TYR A 888 -40.44 -9.16 6.49
CA TYR A 888 -39.90 -8.31 5.42
C TYR A 888 -40.81 -7.13 5.09
N THR A 889 -40.25 -6.08 4.53
CA THR A 889 -41.00 -4.93 3.97
C THR A 889 -40.68 -4.74 2.49
N LEU A 890 -41.64 -4.27 1.70
CA LEU A 890 -41.42 -3.84 0.31
C LEU A 890 -41.35 -2.32 0.16
N THR A 891 -41.78 -1.59 1.19
CA THR A 891 -41.85 -0.13 1.18
C THR A 891 -40.60 0.44 1.83
N GLU A 892 -39.84 1.22 1.08
CA GLU A 892 -38.70 1.96 1.63
C GLU A 892 -39.18 2.91 2.74
N PRO A 893 -38.45 3.05 3.86
CA PRO A 893 -38.96 3.77 5.03
C PRO A 893 -39.39 5.20 4.72
N HIS A 894 -38.63 5.94 3.93
CA HIS A 894 -38.97 7.31 3.53
C HIS A 894 -40.22 7.43 2.60
N LEU A 895 -40.70 6.31 2.03
CA LEU A 895 -41.89 6.26 1.18
C LEU A 895 -43.15 5.77 1.90
N ALA A 896 -43.05 5.33 3.16
CA ALA A 896 -44.16 4.77 3.91
C ALA A 896 -45.12 5.86 4.45
N VAL A 897 -46.04 6.33 3.61
CA VAL A 897 -47.05 7.34 4.00
C VAL A 897 -48.06 6.75 5.00
N GLY A 898 -48.14 7.32 6.21
CA GLY A 898 -49.05 6.87 7.27
C GLY A 898 -48.66 5.54 7.95
N GLY A 899 -47.56 4.91 7.50
CA GLY A 899 -46.98 3.68 8.06
C GLY A 899 -45.69 3.89 8.86
N ILE A 900 -45.13 5.11 8.87
CA ILE A 900 -43.98 5.46 9.70
C ILE A 900 -44.48 5.93 11.07
N ASN A 901 -43.96 5.32 12.14
CA ASN A 901 -44.25 5.77 13.50
C ASN A 901 -43.43 7.00 13.88
N HIS A 902 -42.16 7.04 13.48
CA HIS A 902 -41.25 8.18 13.60
C HIS A 902 -40.28 8.17 12.40
N PRO A 903 -39.97 9.33 11.77
CA PRO A 903 -39.15 9.41 10.56
C PRO A 903 -37.81 8.68 10.66
N HIS A 904 -37.25 8.63 11.88
CA HIS A 904 -35.95 8.04 12.14
C HIS A 904 -35.97 6.50 12.34
N GLU A 905 -37.13 5.94 12.72
CA GLU A 905 -37.22 4.55 13.16
C GLU A 905 -37.74 3.63 12.04
N GLY A 906 -38.44 4.20 11.07
CA GLY A 906 -38.95 3.51 9.89
C GLY A 906 -40.24 2.72 10.13
N ASN A 907 -40.52 1.80 9.20
CA ASN A 907 -41.80 1.10 9.05
C ASN A 907 -41.72 -0.42 9.27
N PHE A 908 -40.65 -0.95 9.86
CA PHE A 908 -40.49 -2.39 10.10
C PHE A 908 -39.75 -2.65 11.42
N GLY A 909 -39.78 -3.91 11.88
CA GLY A 909 -39.13 -4.33 13.12
C GLY A 909 -39.90 -3.91 14.39
N PHE A 910 -39.17 -3.73 15.49
CA PHE A 910 -39.77 -3.56 16.83
C PHE A 910 -39.18 -2.37 17.58
N ASP A 911 -40.05 -1.63 18.25
CA ASP A 911 -39.69 -0.60 19.24
C ASP A 911 -39.81 -1.20 20.64
N ILE A 912 -38.77 -1.10 21.47
CA ILE A 912 -38.65 -1.81 22.74
C ILE A 912 -38.36 -0.83 23.88
N ASP A 913 -39.19 -0.85 24.91
CA ASP A 913 -38.98 -0.04 26.11
C ASP A 913 -38.40 -0.84 27.28
N ASP A 914 -38.87 -2.08 27.54
CA ASP A 914 -38.42 -2.84 28.72
C ASP A 914 -38.66 -4.35 28.60
N ASN A 915 -37.91 -5.16 29.36
CA ASN A 915 -38.13 -6.58 29.62
C ASN A 915 -38.69 -7.39 28.43
N THR A 916 -38.08 -7.25 27.25
CA THR A 916 -38.56 -7.89 26.02
C THR A 916 -37.61 -9.00 25.57
N GLN A 917 -38.16 -10.12 25.12
CA GLN A 917 -37.41 -11.28 24.66
C GLN A 917 -37.79 -11.62 23.23
N ILE A 918 -36.85 -11.50 22.29
CA ILE A 918 -37.09 -11.81 20.88
C ILE A 918 -36.09 -12.89 20.45
N SER A 919 -36.59 -13.99 19.89
CA SER A 919 -35.70 -15.01 19.34
C SER A 919 -36.14 -15.68 18.05
N ASP A 920 -35.13 -16.18 17.32
CA ASP A 920 -35.29 -17.15 16.23
C ASP A 920 -36.09 -16.62 15.01
N ILE A 921 -35.89 -15.34 14.67
CA ILE A 921 -36.54 -14.66 13.52
C ILE A 921 -35.52 -13.96 12.63
N ALA A 922 -35.90 -13.66 11.39
CA ALA A 922 -35.19 -12.72 10.53
C ALA A 922 -36.04 -11.47 10.24
N ILE A 923 -35.39 -10.32 10.07
CA ILE A 923 -35.97 -9.03 9.71
C ILE A 923 -35.22 -8.49 8.49
N PHE A 924 -35.89 -8.45 7.34
CA PHE A 924 -35.34 -7.92 6.10
C PHE A 924 -35.97 -6.56 5.77
N GLY A 925 -35.16 -5.52 5.92
CA GLY A 925 -35.52 -4.16 5.55
C GLY A 925 -35.59 -3.97 4.03
N SER A 926 -36.04 -2.79 3.63
CA SER A 926 -36.17 -2.38 2.23
C SER A 926 -35.19 -1.25 1.86
N GLY A 927 -34.30 -0.87 2.78
CA GLY A 927 -33.41 0.29 2.64
C GLY A 927 -32.47 0.17 1.45
N ARG A 928 -32.15 1.31 0.83
CA ARG A 928 -31.21 1.43 -0.30
C ARG A 928 -30.06 2.42 -0.07
N ILE A 929 -30.17 3.22 0.98
CA ILE A 929 -29.27 4.32 1.37
C ILE A 929 -29.42 4.54 2.88
N ARG A 930 -28.45 5.20 3.52
CA ARG A 930 -28.49 5.54 4.97
C ARG A 930 -29.68 6.46 5.30
N GLY A 931 -29.94 7.42 4.41
CA GLY A 931 -31.10 8.32 4.40
C GLY A 931 -31.31 8.90 2.99
N GLY A 932 -32.57 9.13 2.59
CA GLY A 932 -32.99 9.71 1.32
C GLY A 932 -32.84 11.22 1.21
N ASP A 933 -33.16 11.74 0.01
CA ASP A 933 -33.11 13.17 -0.32
C ASP A 933 -33.86 14.01 0.73
N GLY A 934 -33.18 15.01 1.31
CA GLY A 934 -33.78 15.92 2.29
C GLY A 934 -33.83 15.40 3.74
N ASN A 935 -32.86 14.57 4.15
CA ASN A 935 -32.69 14.00 5.50
C ASN A 935 -33.82 13.01 5.90
N ALA A 936 -34.36 12.26 4.95
CA ALA A 936 -35.38 11.24 5.27
C ALA A 936 -34.69 9.91 5.65
N GLU A 937 -34.99 9.27 6.77
CA GLU A 937 -34.15 8.15 7.23
C GLU A 937 -34.46 6.78 6.64
N GLY A 938 -33.49 5.85 6.74
CA GLY A 938 -33.53 4.51 6.16
C GLY A 938 -34.07 3.37 7.06
N GLY A 939 -34.63 3.67 8.24
CA GLY A 939 -35.31 2.72 9.13
C GLY A 939 -34.42 1.79 9.95
N VAL A 940 -34.78 1.52 11.21
CA VAL A 940 -33.98 0.72 12.16
C VAL A 940 -34.62 -0.67 12.35
N GLY A 941 -33.83 -1.73 12.53
CA GLY A 941 -34.37 -3.07 12.82
C GLY A 941 -35.02 -3.13 14.20
N LEU A 942 -34.23 -2.88 15.25
CA LEU A 942 -34.70 -2.82 16.64
C LEU A 942 -34.26 -1.50 17.27
N ASN A 943 -35.17 -0.78 17.92
CA ASN A 943 -34.83 0.50 18.56
C ASN A 943 -35.66 0.72 19.83
N GLY A 944 -35.31 1.74 20.60
CA GLY A 944 -36.05 2.11 21.81
C GLY A 944 -35.15 2.17 23.03
N ARG A 945 -35.73 2.15 24.23
CA ARG A 945 -35.00 2.29 25.50
C ARG A 945 -34.40 0.99 26.00
N PHE A 946 -34.98 -0.15 25.61
CA PHE A 946 -34.62 -1.52 26.00
C PHE A 946 -34.74 -1.86 27.50
N GLY A 947 -34.62 -0.88 28.40
CA GLY A 947 -34.86 -1.04 29.82
C GLY A 947 -33.97 -2.12 30.44
N GLU A 948 -34.54 -2.94 31.32
CA GLU A 948 -33.86 -4.02 32.01
C GLU A 948 -34.27 -5.38 31.44
N ASN A 949 -33.42 -6.41 31.60
CA ASN A 949 -33.74 -7.81 31.29
C ASN A 949 -34.15 -8.11 29.84
N THR A 950 -33.97 -7.18 28.91
CA THR A 950 -34.22 -7.41 27.49
C THR A 950 -33.16 -8.34 26.90
N LYS A 951 -33.60 -9.37 26.18
CA LYS A 951 -32.73 -10.40 25.57
C LYS A 951 -33.13 -10.68 24.13
N ILE A 952 -32.20 -10.45 23.21
CA ILE A 952 -32.39 -10.69 21.78
C ILE A 952 -31.45 -11.80 21.34
N THR A 953 -31.98 -12.92 20.85
CA THR A 953 -31.19 -14.13 20.59
C THR A 953 -31.51 -14.74 19.23
N ASN A 954 -30.50 -15.10 18.43
CA ASN A 954 -30.70 -15.72 17.12
C ASN A 954 -31.59 -14.88 16.21
N VAL A 955 -31.25 -13.61 16.03
CA VAL A 955 -31.97 -12.70 15.13
C VAL A 955 -31.07 -12.29 13.97
N TRP A 956 -31.59 -12.45 12.75
CA TRP A 956 -30.93 -12.03 11.52
C TRP A 956 -31.54 -10.72 11.01
N ILE A 957 -30.76 -9.66 10.84
CA ILE A 957 -31.22 -8.36 10.31
C ILE A 957 -30.41 -8.00 9.06
N GLU A 958 -31.10 -7.67 7.96
CA GLU A 958 -30.47 -7.10 6.76
C GLU A 958 -31.21 -5.89 6.20
N HIS A 959 -30.49 -5.10 5.40
CA HIS A 959 -31.03 -4.00 4.58
C HIS A 959 -31.81 -2.94 5.39
N ALA A 960 -31.50 -2.83 6.68
CA ALA A 960 -31.90 -1.72 7.54
C ALA A 960 -30.85 -0.61 7.50
N ASN A 961 -31.23 0.61 7.89
CA ASN A 961 -30.25 1.66 8.18
C ASN A 961 -29.33 1.20 9.32
N VAL A 962 -29.91 1.02 10.50
CA VAL A 962 -29.22 0.47 11.68
C VAL A 962 -29.82 -0.88 12.02
N GLY A 963 -28.99 -1.84 12.43
CA GLY A 963 -29.49 -3.12 12.96
C GLY A 963 -30.23 -2.93 14.27
N VAL A 964 -29.52 -2.43 15.30
CA VAL A 964 -30.06 -2.14 16.63
C VAL A 964 -29.55 -0.79 17.16
N TRP A 965 -30.46 0.08 17.58
CA TRP A 965 -30.13 1.34 18.25
C TRP A 965 -30.70 1.35 19.67
N VAL A 966 -29.83 1.19 20.67
CA VAL A 966 -30.23 1.11 22.09
C VAL A 966 -30.11 2.46 22.76
N GLY A 967 -31.25 3.00 23.19
CA GLY A 967 -31.37 4.25 23.91
C GLY A 967 -32.30 5.24 23.20
N ARG A 968 -32.84 6.16 24.00
CA ARG A 968 -33.54 7.35 23.52
C ARG A 968 -33.07 8.53 24.34
N ASP A 969 -32.99 9.69 23.72
CA ASP A 969 -32.62 10.93 24.42
C ASP A 969 -33.60 11.25 25.55
N TYR A 970 -33.09 11.82 26.64
CA TYR A 970 -33.90 12.14 27.83
C TYR A 970 -35.08 13.06 27.51
N ASP A 971 -34.91 13.99 26.58
CA ASP A 971 -35.93 14.95 26.18
C ASP A 971 -37.03 14.36 25.29
N ASN A 972 -36.88 13.12 24.79
CA ASN A 972 -37.89 12.44 23.98
C ASN A 972 -39.23 12.29 24.74
N ILE A 973 -39.24 11.49 25.81
CA ILE A 973 -40.37 11.37 26.75
C ILE A 973 -39.79 11.18 28.16
N PRO A 974 -39.56 12.27 28.93
CA PRO A 974 -38.87 12.21 30.21
C PRO A 974 -39.48 11.26 31.25
N ALA A 975 -40.79 11.04 31.20
CA ALA A 975 -41.52 10.14 32.10
C ALA A 975 -41.23 8.65 31.86
N LEU A 976 -40.71 8.30 30.67
CA LEU A 976 -40.33 6.95 30.30
C LEU A 976 -38.81 6.76 30.31
N TRP A 977 -38.04 7.74 30.80
CA TRP A 977 -36.58 7.65 30.83
C TRP A 977 -36.09 6.43 31.61
N GLY A 978 -35.25 5.64 30.96
CA GLY A 978 -34.48 4.56 31.54
C GLY A 978 -33.38 4.14 30.56
N PRO A 979 -32.11 4.03 30.99
CA PRO A 979 -31.06 3.46 30.14
C PRO A 979 -31.22 1.95 30.03
N GLY A 980 -30.66 1.37 28.97
CA GLY A 980 -30.50 -0.08 28.88
C GLY A 980 -29.59 -0.62 30.00
N ASP A 981 -30.04 -1.64 30.73
CA ASP A 981 -29.28 -2.24 31.83
C ASP A 981 -29.38 -3.77 31.79
N GLY A 982 -28.23 -4.45 31.75
CA GLY A 982 -28.19 -5.91 31.73
C GLY A 982 -28.70 -6.54 30.42
N LEU A 983 -28.57 -5.83 29.29
CA LEU A 983 -29.05 -6.30 28.00
C LEU A 983 -28.19 -7.45 27.46
N GLU A 984 -28.83 -8.40 26.78
CA GLU A 984 -28.13 -9.50 26.12
C GLU A 984 -28.51 -9.63 24.65
N PHE A 985 -27.52 -9.50 23.76
CA PHE A 985 -27.65 -9.80 22.33
C PHE A 985 -26.74 -10.97 21.99
N SER A 986 -27.32 -12.07 21.49
CA SER A 986 -26.54 -13.29 21.19
C SER A 986 -26.97 -14.01 19.93
N GLY A 987 -26.02 -14.62 19.22
CA GLY A 987 -26.32 -15.30 17.96
C GLY A 987 -26.88 -14.37 16.88
N MET A 988 -26.60 -13.06 16.97
CA MET A 988 -27.08 -12.09 15.99
C MET A 988 -26.37 -12.31 14.65
N ARG A 989 -27.11 -12.12 13.56
CA ARG A 989 -26.56 -12.04 12.19
C ARG A 989 -26.95 -10.68 11.62
N ILE A 990 -26.09 -9.68 11.68
CA ILE A 990 -26.40 -8.33 11.17
C ILE A 990 -25.58 -8.07 9.91
N ARG A 991 -26.25 -7.95 8.77
CA ARG A 991 -25.56 -7.85 7.48
C ARG A 991 -26.13 -6.72 6.62
N ASN A 992 -25.29 -6.13 5.77
CA ASN A 992 -25.73 -5.19 4.73
C ASN A 992 -26.54 -3.99 5.28
N THR A 993 -26.19 -3.47 6.46
CA THR A 993 -26.81 -2.26 7.04
C THR A 993 -26.21 -0.99 6.43
N TYR A 994 -26.92 0.14 6.43
CA TYR A 994 -26.42 1.42 5.90
C TYR A 994 -25.69 2.31 6.91
N ALA A 995 -25.81 1.96 8.18
CA ALA A 995 -25.12 2.53 9.32
C ALA A 995 -24.70 1.38 10.26
N ASP A 996 -24.79 1.64 11.56
CA ASP A 996 -24.30 0.78 12.62
C ASP A 996 -24.96 -0.61 12.64
N GLY A 997 -24.22 -1.60 13.15
CA GLY A 997 -24.78 -2.91 13.49
C GLY A 997 -25.59 -2.85 14.79
N ILE A 998 -24.90 -2.69 15.92
CA ILE A 998 -25.50 -2.45 17.24
C ILE A 998 -24.80 -1.27 17.92
N ASN A 999 -25.55 -0.25 18.32
CA ASN A 999 -25.03 0.89 19.08
C ASN A 999 -25.68 0.97 20.47
N PHE A 1000 -24.86 0.92 21.52
CA PHE A 1000 -25.25 1.15 22.91
C PHE A 1000 -25.04 2.61 23.29
N THR A 1001 -26.13 3.30 23.61
CA THR A 1001 -26.07 4.73 23.89
C THR A 1001 -26.96 5.15 25.08
N ASN A 1002 -27.09 6.46 25.32
CA ASN A 1002 -27.90 7.06 26.40
C ASN A 1002 -27.74 6.40 27.79
N GLY A 1003 -26.51 6.09 28.20
CA GLY A 1003 -26.21 5.53 29.53
C GLY A 1003 -26.34 4.01 29.64
N THR A 1004 -26.44 3.29 28.52
CA THR A 1004 -26.50 1.82 28.49
C THR A 1004 -25.34 1.18 29.26
N ARG A 1005 -25.64 0.19 30.10
CA ARG A 1005 -24.67 -0.41 31.03
C ARG A 1005 -24.91 -1.88 31.33
N ASN A 1006 -23.90 -2.55 31.90
CA ASN A 1006 -23.92 -3.98 32.26
C ASN A 1006 -24.37 -4.90 31.11
N SER A 1007 -24.24 -4.44 29.87
CA SER A 1007 -24.87 -5.05 28.70
C SER A 1007 -23.85 -5.74 27.82
N ARG A 1008 -24.28 -6.73 27.03
CA ARG A 1008 -23.36 -7.49 26.19
C ARG A 1008 -23.90 -7.85 24.81
N VAL A 1009 -23.02 -7.79 23.83
CA VAL A 1009 -23.20 -8.44 22.52
C VAL A 1009 -22.17 -9.54 22.39
N PHE A 1010 -22.63 -10.78 22.21
CA PHE A 1010 -21.73 -11.91 22.15
C PHE A 1010 -22.12 -12.99 21.16
N ASN A 1011 -21.14 -13.76 20.72
CA ASN A 1011 -21.32 -14.88 19.80
C ASN A 1011 -22.13 -14.50 18.55
N SER A 1012 -21.84 -13.32 17.99
CA SER A 1012 -22.62 -12.70 16.92
C SER A 1012 -21.76 -12.36 15.69
N SER A 1013 -22.38 -12.39 14.51
CA SER A 1013 -21.73 -12.15 13.23
C SER A 1013 -22.24 -10.86 12.58
N PHE A 1014 -21.31 -10.05 12.10
CA PHE A 1014 -21.54 -8.79 11.41
C PHE A 1014 -20.83 -8.82 10.07
N ARG A 1015 -21.51 -8.42 8.99
CA ARG A 1015 -20.87 -8.36 7.66
C ARG A 1015 -21.41 -7.21 6.80
N THR A 1016 -20.53 -6.40 6.22
CA THR A 1016 -20.93 -5.28 5.34
C THR A 1016 -21.80 -4.24 6.06
N THR A 1017 -21.43 -3.81 7.27
CA THR A 1017 -22.12 -2.68 7.94
C THR A 1017 -21.71 -1.34 7.31
N GLY A 1018 -22.63 -0.38 7.31
CA GLY A 1018 -22.46 0.93 6.68
C GLY A 1018 -21.99 2.04 7.62
N ASP A 1019 -21.67 1.68 8.86
CA ASP A 1019 -20.92 2.42 9.88
C ASP A 1019 -20.41 1.39 10.91
N ASP A 1020 -20.07 1.82 12.14
CA ASP A 1020 -19.55 0.97 13.21
C ASP A 1020 -20.37 -0.32 13.39
N SER A 1021 -19.75 -1.49 13.23
CA SER A 1021 -20.50 -2.75 13.42
C SER A 1021 -20.99 -2.91 14.86
N LEU A 1022 -20.16 -2.52 15.83
CA LEU A 1022 -20.48 -2.47 17.26
C LEU A 1022 -19.98 -1.16 17.85
N ALA A 1023 -20.84 -0.44 18.57
CA ALA A 1023 -20.47 0.82 19.18
C ALA A 1023 -21.01 0.95 20.61
N VAL A 1024 -20.20 1.57 21.49
CA VAL A 1024 -20.69 2.25 22.68
C VAL A 1024 -20.53 3.73 22.47
N TRP A 1025 -21.62 4.49 22.45
CA TRP A 1025 -21.58 5.95 22.48
C TRP A 1025 -22.11 6.47 23.81
N ALA A 1026 -21.21 6.81 24.73
CA ALA A 1026 -21.52 7.43 26.01
C ALA A 1026 -21.96 8.90 25.80
N ASN A 1027 -23.08 9.12 25.11
CA ASN A 1027 -23.55 10.45 24.75
C ASN A 1027 -24.03 11.25 25.98
N ARG A 1028 -24.17 12.57 25.83
CA ARG A 1028 -24.59 13.48 26.92
C ARG A 1028 -26.11 13.68 27.05
N TYR A 1029 -26.91 13.08 26.16
CA TYR A 1029 -28.36 13.23 26.07
C TYR A 1029 -29.08 12.31 27.08
N VAL A 1030 -28.64 12.40 28.32
CA VAL A 1030 -29.09 11.59 29.45
C VAL A 1030 -29.70 12.48 30.53
N LYS A 1031 -30.38 11.89 31.51
CA LYS A 1031 -31.03 12.65 32.59
C LYS A 1031 -30.02 13.36 33.49
N ASP A 1032 -28.98 12.66 33.95
CA ASP A 1032 -27.88 13.24 34.71
C ASP A 1032 -26.52 12.77 34.13
N PRO A 1033 -25.81 13.63 33.39
CA PRO A 1033 -24.49 13.32 32.82
C PRO A 1033 -23.42 12.91 33.83
N ALA A 1034 -23.61 13.15 35.13
CA ALA A 1034 -22.69 12.72 36.18
C ALA A 1034 -22.95 11.29 36.67
N VAL A 1035 -24.10 10.70 36.34
CA VAL A 1035 -24.56 9.39 36.85
C VAL A 1035 -24.88 8.43 35.70
N ASP A 1036 -25.57 8.90 34.67
CA ASP A 1036 -26.05 8.09 33.54
C ASP A 1036 -24.98 7.94 32.45
N ILE A 1037 -23.79 7.51 32.85
CA ILE A 1037 -22.65 7.27 31.95
C ILE A 1037 -22.73 5.83 31.44
N ALA A 1038 -22.48 5.58 30.15
CA ALA A 1038 -22.43 4.22 29.64
C ALA A 1038 -21.21 3.47 30.21
N HIS A 1039 -21.44 2.30 30.83
CA HIS A 1039 -20.36 1.57 31.50
C HIS A 1039 -20.56 0.06 31.60
N ASP A 1040 -19.46 -0.67 31.82
CA ASP A 1040 -19.47 -2.14 32.00
C ASP A 1040 -20.20 -2.88 30.87
N ASN A 1041 -20.03 -2.40 29.63
CA ASN A 1041 -20.55 -3.07 28.44
C ASN A 1041 -19.49 -3.98 27.81
N HIS A 1042 -19.92 -5.10 27.24
CA HIS A 1042 -19.04 -6.17 26.79
C HIS A 1042 -19.34 -6.62 25.35
N PHE A 1043 -18.35 -6.50 24.47
CA PHE A 1043 -18.39 -7.08 23.13
C PHE A 1043 -17.49 -8.31 23.08
N VAL A 1044 -18.09 -9.51 23.10
CA VAL A 1044 -17.38 -10.77 23.39
C VAL A 1044 -17.61 -11.84 22.32
N ASN A 1045 -16.56 -12.44 21.78
CA ASN A 1045 -16.69 -13.56 20.81
C ASN A 1045 -17.51 -13.17 19.57
N ASN A 1046 -17.29 -12.01 18.96
CA ASN A 1046 -17.98 -11.61 17.73
C ASN A 1046 -17.07 -11.73 16.51
N THR A 1047 -17.65 -12.05 15.35
CA THR A 1047 -16.95 -12.03 14.05
C THR A 1047 -17.50 -10.88 13.22
N ILE A 1048 -16.65 -9.93 12.87
CA ILE A 1048 -16.99 -8.74 12.09
C ILE A 1048 -16.18 -8.77 10.80
N GLN A 1049 -16.85 -8.66 9.67
CA GLN A 1049 -16.24 -8.72 8.35
C GLN A 1049 -16.70 -7.55 7.50
N LEU A 1050 -15.77 -6.94 6.77
CA LEU A 1050 -16.08 -6.01 5.71
C LEU A 1050 -16.92 -4.78 6.16
N PRO A 1051 -16.71 -4.14 7.34
CA PRO A 1051 -17.31 -2.83 7.59
C PRO A 1051 -16.94 -1.88 6.45
N TRP A 1052 -17.97 -1.41 5.74
CA TRP A 1052 -17.78 -0.59 4.55
C TRP A 1052 -17.43 0.85 4.92
N ARG A 1053 -17.96 1.33 6.05
CA ARG A 1053 -17.62 2.63 6.64
C ARG A 1053 -17.30 2.47 8.10
N ALA A 1054 -16.46 3.37 8.60
CA ALA A 1054 -16.15 3.46 10.02
C ALA A 1054 -15.56 2.13 10.52
N THR A 1055 -15.84 1.76 11.76
CA THR A 1055 -15.04 0.73 12.43
C THR A 1055 -15.68 -0.65 12.44
N GLY A 1056 -14.88 -1.66 12.80
CA GLY A 1056 -15.45 -2.89 13.33
C GLY A 1056 -16.09 -2.66 14.70
N ILE A 1057 -15.30 -2.14 15.65
CA ILE A 1057 -15.75 -1.89 17.03
C ILE A 1057 -15.29 -0.51 17.51
N ALA A 1058 -16.20 0.33 17.99
CA ALA A 1058 -15.90 1.63 18.56
C ALA A 1058 -16.38 1.79 20.01
N ILE A 1059 -15.59 2.49 20.82
CA ILE A 1059 -16.02 2.99 22.13
C ILE A 1059 -15.76 4.50 22.15
N TYR A 1060 -16.82 5.26 22.38
CA TYR A 1060 -16.79 6.70 22.54
C TYR A 1060 -17.16 7.05 23.99
N GLY A 1061 -16.14 7.14 24.85
CA GLY A 1061 -16.28 7.48 26.26
C GLY A 1061 -16.77 6.35 27.17
N GLY A 1062 -17.12 6.71 28.41
CA GLY A 1062 -17.59 5.76 29.43
C GLY A 1062 -16.48 5.05 30.20
N TYR A 1063 -16.83 4.00 30.95
CA TYR A 1063 -15.88 3.24 31.77
C TYR A 1063 -16.23 1.76 31.88
N GLY A 1064 -15.29 0.89 32.25
CA GLY A 1064 -15.55 -0.54 32.46
C GLY A 1064 -15.84 -1.35 31.19
N ASN A 1065 -15.87 -0.71 30.02
CA ASN A 1065 -16.21 -1.37 28.75
C ASN A 1065 -15.09 -2.32 28.29
N THR A 1066 -15.47 -3.47 27.72
CA THR A 1066 -14.53 -4.47 27.22
C THR A 1066 -14.82 -4.94 25.79
N ILE A 1067 -13.75 -5.16 25.03
CA ILE A 1067 -13.73 -5.71 23.66
C ILE A 1067 -12.87 -6.97 23.72
N GLU A 1068 -13.51 -8.13 23.79
CA GLU A 1068 -12.84 -9.39 24.12
C GLU A 1068 -13.10 -10.49 23.10
N ASN A 1069 -12.05 -11.22 22.71
CA ASN A 1069 -12.18 -12.42 21.87
C ASN A 1069 -12.86 -12.18 20.51
N ASN A 1070 -12.77 -11.01 19.90
CA ASN A 1070 -13.40 -10.74 18.60
C ASN A 1070 -12.45 -11.02 17.43
N LEU A 1071 -13.03 -11.30 16.26
CA LEU A 1071 -12.34 -11.31 14.98
C LEU A 1071 -12.86 -10.17 14.12
N VAL A 1072 -11.96 -9.33 13.61
CA VAL A 1072 -12.30 -8.22 12.71
C VAL A 1072 -11.53 -8.38 11.41
N TYR A 1073 -12.23 -8.39 10.29
CA TYR A 1073 -11.65 -8.56 8.95
C TYR A 1073 -12.02 -7.40 8.05
N ASP A 1074 -11.04 -6.97 7.25
CA ASP A 1074 -11.27 -6.23 6.02
C ASP A 1074 -12.07 -4.91 6.17
N THR A 1075 -11.74 -4.08 7.16
CA THR A 1075 -12.35 -2.75 7.25
C THR A 1075 -11.96 -1.89 6.05
N MET A 1076 -12.93 -1.21 5.44
CA MET A 1076 -12.71 -0.56 4.15
C MET A 1076 -11.97 0.78 4.28
N ASN A 1077 -12.39 1.65 5.21
CA ASN A 1077 -11.91 3.04 5.24
C ASN A 1077 -11.55 3.56 6.65
N TYR A 1078 -11.73 2.77 7.71
CA TYR A 1078 -11.45 3.16 9.10
C TYR A 1078 -10.83 1.98 9.90
N PRO A 1079 -10.48 2.17 11.19
CA PRO A 1079 -9.86 1.14 12.03
C PRO A 1079 -10.70 -0.13 12.21
N GLY A 1080 -10.03 -1.23 12.56
CA GLY A 1080 -10.71 -2.40 13.09
C GLY A 1080 -11.34 -2.12 14.46
N ILE A 1081 -10.57 -1.48 15.36
CA ILE A 1081 -11.04 -1.04 16.68
C ILE A 1081 -10.67 0.42 16.90
N MET A 1082 -11.60 1.22 17.45
CA MET A 1082 -11.35 2.63 17.76
C MET A 1082 -11.80 3.00 19.18
N LEU A 1083 -10.96 3.77 19.87
CA LEU A 1083 -11.36 4.53 21.06
C LEU A 1083 -11.26 6.02 20.70
N ALA A 1084 -12.35 6.78 20.83
CA ALA A 1084 -12.33 8.17 20.36
C ALA A 1084 -13.22 9.14 21.16
N THR A 1085 -12.92 10.43 21.04
CA THR A 1085 -13.66 11.55 21.69
C THR A 1085 -14.13 12.61 20.70
N ASP A 1086 -14.29 12.25 19.43
CA ASP A 1086 -14.73 13.10 18.30
C ASP A 1086 -16.25 13.22 18.16
N HIS A 1087 -17.04 12.42 18.89
CA HIS A 1087 -18.51 12.50 18.96
C HIS A 1087 -19.05 13.15 20.24
N ASP A 1088 -18.25 14.04 20.84
CA ASP A 1088 -18.45 14.65 22.16
C ASP A 1088 -19.08 13.73 23.23
N PRO A 1089 -18.42 12.60 23.54
CA PRO A 1089 -18.92 11.68 24.55
C PRO A 1089 -18.65 12.22 25.96
N LEU A 1090 -19.39 11.68 26.94
CA LEU A 1090 -19.01 11.71 28.34
C LEU A 1090 -17.62 11.08 28.52
N PRO A 1091 -16.79 11.59 29.46
CA PRO A 1091 -15.37 11.25 29.49
C PRO A 1091 -15.08 9.76 29.66
N PHE A 1092 -13.95 9.33 29.09
CA PHE A 1092 -13.33 8.08 29.52
C PHE A 1092 -12.93 8.18 30.98
N SER A 1093 -13.39 7.23 31.78
CA SER A 1093 -12.97 7.05 33.17
C SER A 1093 -12.75 5.56 33.45
N GLY A 1094 -12.07 5.20 34.53
CA GLY A 1094 -11.82 3.79 34.85
C GLY A 1094 -11.09 3.03 33.74
N ARG A 1095 -11.32 1.72 33.64
CA ARG A 1095 -10.61 0.84 32.69
C ARG A 1095 -11.43 0.65 31.40
N THR A 1096 -10.78 0.74 30.25
CA THR A 1096 -11.26 0.17 28.98
C THR A 1096 -10.33 -0.97 28.57
N LEU A 1097 -10.87 -2.17 28.32
CA LEU A 1097 -10.09 -3.36 28.01
C LEU A 1097 -10.29 -3.81 26.56
N ILE A 1098 -9.20 -3.89 25.80
CA ILE A 1098 -9.13 -4.58 24.50
C ILE A 1098 -8.31 -5.84 24.74
N ALA A 1099 -8.93 -7.02 24.75
CA ALA A 1099 -8.22 -8.25 25.05
C ALA A 1099 -8.51 -9.37 24.06
N ASN A 1100 -7.48 -10.11 23.69
CA ASN A 1100 -7.62 -11.35 22.94
C ASN A 1100 -8.35 -11.22 21.60
N ASN A 1101 -8.19 -10.12 20.87
CA ASN A 1101 -8.80 -9.94 19.55
C ASN A 1101 -7.85 -10.36 18.42
N ALA A 1102 -8.37 -10.65 17.24
CA ALA A 1102 -7.57 -10.71 16.01
C ALA A 1102 -8.12 -9.70 14.99
N ILE A 1103 -7.24 -8.89 14.40
CA ILE A 1103 -7.60 -7.93 13.36
C ILE A 1103 -6.80 -8.26 12.11
N HIS A 1104 -7.51 -8.58 11.04
CA HIS A 1104 -6.94 -8.90 9.75
C HIS A 1104 -7.28 -7.81 8.76
N ARG A 1105 -6.26 -7.21 8.15
CA ARG A 1105 -6.45 -6.26 7.05
C ARG A 1105 -7.34 -5.08 7.45
N GLY A 1106 -7.20 -4.65 8.70
CA GLY A 1106 -7.85 -3.48 9.26
C GLY A 1106 -7.09 -2.18 8.99
N GLY A 1107 -7.78 -1.06 9.12
CA GLY A 1107 -7.29 0.28 8.78
C GLY A 1107 -7.62 0.66 7.34
N GLY A 1108 -7.56 1.96 7.06
CA GLY A 1108 -7.93 2.54 5.76
C GLY A 1108 -7.69 4.05 5.75
N VAL A 1109 -8.31 4.76 4.80
CA VAL A 1109 -8.29 6.21 4.73
C VAL A 1109 -9.68 6.81 4.78
N PHE A 1110 -9.80 7.95 5.42
CA PHE A 1110 -11.05 8.70 5.55
C PHE A 1110 -10.77 10.20 5.58
N TRP A 1111 -11.81 11.03 5.49
CA TRP A 1111 -11.72 12.49 5.43
C TRP A 1111 -10.99 12.97 4.16
N ASN A 1112 -11.70 12.90 3.03
CA ASN A 1112 -11.20 13.10 1.67
C ASN A 1112 -10.04 12.17 1.31
N GLU A 1113 -9.96 11.02 1.97
CA GLU A 1113 -8.90 10.04 1.78
C GLU A 1113 -7.51 10.57 2.22
N ASP A 1114 -7.48 11.70 2.94
CA ASP A 1114 -6.25 12.35 3.41
C ASP A 1114 -5.74 11.78 4.74
N GLN A 1115 -6.63 11.20 5.55
CA GLN A 1115 -6.26 10.70 6.88
C GLN A 1115 -6.20 9.20 6.92
N GLU A 1116 -5.01 8.70 7.23
CA GLU A 1116 -4.72 7.28 7.42
C GLU A 1116 -5.10 6.82 8.83
N PHE A 1117 -5.62 5.59 8.90
CA PHE A 1117 -6.06 4.93 10.13
C PHE A 1117 -5.43 3.55 10.25
N GLY A 1118 -4.88 3.26 11.44
CA GLY A 1118 -4.32 1.95 11.78
C GLY A 1118 -5.39 0.92 12.16
N ALA A 1119 -4.98 -0.33 12.41
CA ALA A 1119 -5.88 -1.41 12.78
C ALA A 1119 -6.55 -1.18 14.15
N ILE A 1120 -5.81 -0.66 15.13
CA ILE A 1120 -6.35 -0.09 16.37
C ILE A 1120 -5.98 1.38 16.42
N THR A 1121 -6.95 2.27 16.58
CA THR A 1121 -6.71 3.71 16.69
C THR A 1121 -7.25 4.29 17.98
N LEU A 1122 -6.41 5.01 18.71
CA LEU A 1122 -6.82 5.84 19.84
C LEU A 1122 -6.78 7.30 19.39
N PHE A 1123 -7.95 7.94 19.39
CA PHE A 1123 -8.12 9.32 18.91
C PHE A 1123 -8.72 10.21 20.00
N ALA A 1124 -7.84 10.74 20.87
CA ALA A 1124 -8.18 11.73 21.87
C ALA A 1124 -8.42 13.11 21.24
N ALA A 1125 -9.49 13.23 20.44
CA ALA A 1125 -9.79 14.39 19.61
C ALA A 1125 -10.04 15.67 20.42
N SER A 1126 -10.88 15.59 21.45
CA SER A 1126 -11.28 16.75 22.27
C SER A 1126 -11.01 16.58 23.76
N ARG A 1127 -10.95 15.33 24.23
CA ARG A 1127 -10.83 14.93 25.63
C ARG A 1127 -9.86 13.76 25.78
N ASP A 1128 -9.34 13.60 26.99
CA ASP A 1128 -8.43 12.51 27.32
C ASP A 1128 -9.08 11.14 27.17
N ILE A 1129 -8.29 10.14 26.75
CA ILE A 1129 -8.65 8.73 26.77
C ILE A 1129 -7.75 8.06 27.82
N THR A 1130 -8.32 7.72 28.97
CA THR A 1130 -7.57 7.20 30.13
C THR A 1130 -7.87 5.73 30.42
N GLY A 1131 -6.96 5.05 31.12
CA GLY A 1131 -7.19 3.69 31.65
C GLY A 1131 -7.30 2.59 30.59
N VAL A 1132 -6.60 2.74 29.47
CA VAL A 1132 -6.64 1.75 28.37
C VAL A 1132 -5.67 0.60 28.65
N THR A 1133 -6.17 -0.63 28.51
CA THR A 1133 -5.35 -1.85 28.46
C THR A 1133 -5.60 -2.58 27.15
N ILE A 1134 -4.55 -2.84 26.38
CA ILE A 1134 -4.55 -3.68 25.19
C ILE A 1134 -3.73 -4.93 25.51
N ARG A 1135 -4.30 -6.13 25.37
CA ARG A 1135 -3.55 -7.35 25.62
C ARG A 1135 -3.92 -8.54 24.76
N ASP A 1136 -3.00 -9.49 24.64
CA ASP A 1136 -3.23 -10.80 24.02
C ASP A 1136 -3.80 -10.71 22.58
N THR A 1137 -3.59 -9.57 21.89
CA THR A 1137 -4.26 -9.21 20.63
C THR A 1137 -3.30 -9.36 19.46
N ASP A 1138 -3.78 -9.95 18.37
CA ASP A 1138 -3.01 -10.12 17.14
C ASP A 1138 -3.53 -9.18 16.04
N ILE A 1139 -2.61 -8.49 15.38
CA ILE A 1139 -2.87 -7.63 14.23
C ILE A 1139 -2.07 -8.18 13.05
N HIS A 1140 -2.78 -8.47 11.97
CA HIS A 1140 -2.23 -9.08 10.77
C HIS A 1140 -2.52 -8.24 9.55
N ASP A 1141 -1.49 -7.95 8.78
CA ASP A 1141 -1.60 -7.40 7.44
C ASP A 1141 -2.37 -6.07 7.45
N SER A 1142 -2.14 -5.16 8.40
CA SER A 1142 -2.88 -3.88 8.47
C SER A 1142 -2.64 -3.02 7.23
N THR A 1143 -3.63 -2.19 6.86
CA THR A 1143 -3.52 -1.32 5.68
C THR A 1143 -2.45 -0.26 5.91
N TYR A 1144 -2.52 0.42 7.05
CA TYR A 1144 -1.50 1.35 7.53
C TYR A 1144 -0.89 0.80 8.81
N ASP A 1145 -1.01 1.52 9.93
CA ASP A 1145 -0.37 1.16 11.18
C ASP A 1145 -1.04 -0.02 11.89
N GLY A 1146 -0.29 -0.73 12.74
CA GLY A 1146 -0.86 -1.68 13.68
C GLY A 1146 -1.68 -0.98 14.77
N ILE A 1147 -1.00 -0.25 15.66
CA ILE A 1147 -1.61 0.58 16.70
C ILE A 1147 -1.25 2.05 16.48
N GLN A 1148 -2.26 2.91 16.34
CA GLN A 1148 -2.10 4.33 16.06
C GLN A 1148 -2.55 5.19 17.25
N PHE A 1149 -1.66 6.03 17.78
CA PHE A 1149 -1.98 7.12 18.69
C PHE A 1149 -2.14 8.41 17.87
N LYS A 1150 -3.39 8.76 17.57
CA LYS A 1150 -3.72 9.81 16.61
C LYS A 1150 -3.58 11.21 17.22
N THR A 1151 -3.21 12.18 16.40
CA THR A 1151 -3.12 13.60 16.76
C THR A 1151 -4.48 14.11 17.26
N GLY A 1152 -4.53 14.81 18.39
CA GLY A 1152 -5.77 15.35 18.93
C GLY A 1152 -5.60 16.32 20.10
N GLY A 1153 -6.71 16.94 20.52
CA GLY A 1153 -6.80 17.94 21.59
C GLY A 1153 -6.81 17.38 23.02
N GLY A 1154 -6.91 16.07 23.20
CA GLY A 1154 -6.73 15.35 24.48
C GLY A 1154 -5.39 14.61 24.58
N THR A 1155 -5.21 13.89 25.69
CA THR A 1155 -4.05 13.05 26.00
C THR A 1155 -4.47 11.58 26.18
N MET A 1156 -3.52 10.66 25.98
CA MET A 1156 -3.71 9.21 26.14
C MET A 1156 -2.68 8.68 27.15
N PRO A 1157 -2.86 8.95 28.47
CA PRO A 1157 -1.89 8.57 29.48
C PRO A 1157 -1.98 7.08 29.84
N ASP A 1158 -0.81 6.51 30.12
CA ASP A 1158 -0.60 5.22 30.78
C ASP A 1158 -1.31 4.05 30.07
N VAL A 1159 -1.29 4.04 28.74
CA VAL A 1159 -1.80 2.92 27.95
C VAL A 1159 -0.92 1.69 28.18
N VAL A 1160 -1.51 0.58 28.61
CA VAL A 1160 -0.78 -0.67 28.86
C VAL A 1160 -0.97 -1.60 27.67
N ILE A 1161 0.13 -2.07 27.07
CA ILE A 1161 0.13 -2.99 25.93
C ILE A 1161 0.93 -4.24 26.29
N THR A 1162 0.27 -5.41 26.38
CA THR A 1162 0.91 -6.66 26.82
C THR A 1162 0.57 -7.85 25.94
N ASN A 1163 1.54 -8.68 25.57
CA ASN A 1163 1.33 -9.88 24.73
C ASN A 1163 0.63 -9.55 23.40
N VAL A 1164 1.03 -8.48 22.73
CA VAL A 1164 0.46 -8.09 21.43
C VAL A 1164 1.40 -8.50 20.31
N ARG A 1165 0.86 -9.10 19.25
CA ARG A 1165 1.58 -9.34 18.00
C ARG A 1165 1.06 -8.43 16.92
N ILE A 1166 1.96 -7.74 16.24
CA ILE A 1166 1.67 -6.97 15.02
C ILE A 1166 2.56 -7.54 13.92
N ASP A 1167 1.95 -7.98 12.83
CA ASP A 1167 2.68 -8.52 11.70
C ASP A 1167 2.17 -7.89 10.40
N LYS A 1168 3.09 -7.37 9.60
CA LYS A 1168 2.84 -6.82 8.26
C LYS A 1168 1.95 -5.58 8.26
N SER A 1169 2.48 -4.44 8.72
CA SER A 1169 1.84 -3.14 8.51
C SER A 1169 2.21 -2.61 7.12
N ASN A 1170 1.31 -2.70 6.13
CA ASN A 1170 1.67 -2.58 4.70
C ASN A 1170 2.14 -1.18 4.29
N ASN A 1171 1.52 -0.13 4.84
CA ASN A 1171 1.85 1.27 4.53
C ASN A 1171 2.16 2.09 5.79
N GLY A 1172 2.43 1.43 6.92
CA GLY A 1172 2.57 2.12 8.19
C GLY A 1172 3.52 1.42 9.15
N ALA A 1173 3.53 1.92 10.38
CA ALA A 1173 4.36 1.42 11.45
C ALA A 1173 3.64 0.30 12.21
N GLY A 1174 4.39 -0.54 12.92
CA GLY A 1174 3.76 -1.45 13.87
C GLY A 1174 2.98 -0.67 14.94
N ILE A 1175 3.64 0.30 15.56
CA ILE A 1175 3.03 1.27 16.47
C ILE A 1175 3.42 2.69 16.02
N LEU A 1176 2.43 3.55 15.80
CA LEU A 1176 2.64 4.95 15.40
C LEU A 1176 2.15 5.91 16.50
N ALA A 1177 3.04 6.81 16.93
CA ALA A 1177 2.67 8.03 17.64
C ALA A 1177 2.74 9.23 16.70
N MET A 1178 1.57 9.77 16.32
CA MET A 1178 1.49 10.87 15.37
C MET A 1178 2.01 12.20 15.92
N SER A 1179 2.30 13.15 15.03
CA SER A 1179 2.70 14.51 15.41
C SER A 1179 1.64 15.14 16.31
N GLY A 1180 2.02 15.73 17.44
CA GLY A 1180 1.07 16.29 18.41
C GLY A 1180 0.31 15.27 19.27
N ALA A 1181 0.52 13.96 19.11
CA ALA A 1181 0.05 12.97 20.08
C ALA A 1181 0.73 13.19 21.45
N ARG A 1182 -0.04 13.05 22.53
CA ARG A 1182 0.39 13.30 23.92
C ARG A 1182 -0.06 12.17 24.83
N GLY A 1183 0.77 11.79 25.79
CA GLY A 1183 0.49 10.68 26.72
C GLY A 1183 1.65 9.69 26.81
N SER A 1184 1.33 8.47 27.22
CA SER A 1184 2.32 7.40 27.43
C SER A 1184 1.73 6.03 27.11
N ALA A 1185 2.60 5.12 26.64
CA ALA A 1185 2.30 3.70 26.57
C ALA A 1185 3.46 2.86 27.13
N THR A 1186 3.13 1.80 27.87
CA THR A 1186 4.11 0.81 28.35
C THR A 1186 3.88 -0.52 27.64
N LEU A 1187 4.93 -1.05 27.02
CA LEU A 1187 4.93 -2.30 26.27
C LEU A 1187 5.52 -3.44 27.12
N THR A 1188 4.95 -4.63 27.02
CA THR A 1188 5.47 -5.86 27.64
C THR A 1188 5.18 -7.05 26.75
N ASN A 1189 6.20 -7.75 26.27
CA ASN A 1189 6.04 -8.92 25.39
C ASN A 1189 5.26 -8.55 24.11
N VAL A 1190 5.66 -7.44 23.47
CA VAL A 1190 5.08 -7.02 22.18
C VAL A 1190 6.01 -7.46 21.06
N THR A 1191 5.47 -8.21 20.10
CA THR A 1191 6.22 -8.67 18.91
C THR A 1191 5.72 -7.91 17.69
N ILE A 1192 6.63 -7.23 16.99
CA ILE A 1192 6.33 -6.51 15.76
C ILE A 1192 7.22 -7.07 14.65
N THR A 1193 6.63 -7.43 13.52
CA THR A 1193 7.36 -7.94 12.35
C THR A 1193 6.82 -7.34 11.05
N ASN A 1194 7.70 -7.18 10.06
CA ASN A 1194 7.34 -6.84 8.68
C ASN A 1194 6.57 -5.50 8.49
N SER A 1195 6.79 -4.49 9.34
CA SER A 1195 6.15 -3.17 9.19
C SER A 1195 6.91 -2.28 8.20
N ALA A 1196 6.19 -1.61 7.30
CA ALA A 1196 6.79 -0.89 6.16
C ALA A 1196 7.58 0.35 6.58
N THR A 1197 7.12 1.09 7.60
CA THR A 1197 7.75 2.35 8.01
C THR A 1197 8.51 2.24 9.34
N GLY A 1198 8.64 1.03 9.90
CA GLY A 1198 9.32 0.73 11.17
C GLY A 1198 8.43 0.10 12.23
N ASP A 1199 9.04 -0.50 13.24
CA ASP A 1199 8.28 -1.22 14.27
C ASP A 1199 7.57 -0.28 15.23
N ILE A 1200 8.28 0.73 15.75
CA ILE A 1200 7.74 1.78 16.61
C ILE A 1200 8.20 3.12 16.04
N VAL A 1201 7.25 3.95 15.60
CA VAL A 1201 7.52 5.25 14.97
C VAL A 1201 6.89 6.36 15.79
N LYS A 1202 7.68 7.39 16.05
CA LYS A 1202 7.23 8.63 16.68
C LYS A 1202 7.49 9.79 15.72
N GLN A 1203 6.43 10.42 15.23
CA GLN A 1203 6.54 11.53 14.29
C GLN A 1203 7.08 12.80 14.99
N PRO A 1204 7.81 13.67 14.26
CA PRO A 1204 8.25 14.96 14.78
C PRO A 1204 7.10 15.76 15.40
N GLY A 1205 7.35 16.39 16.55
CA GLY A 1205 6.33 17.16 17.29
C GLY A 1205 5.41 16.32 18.18
N SER A 1206 5.53 14.99 18.19
CA SER A 1206 4.85 14.16 19.19
C SER A 1206 5.51 14.30 20.56
N SER A 1207 4.72 14.48 21.63
CA SER A 1207 5.21 14.40 23.01
C SER A 1207 4.91 13.05 23.67
N PHE A 1208 4.31 12.12 22.92
CA PHE A 1208 3.95 10.80 23.40
C PHE A 1208 5.21 9.99 23.80
N VAL A 1209 5.14 9.25 24.89
CA VAL A 1209 6.27 8.44 25.40
C VAL A 1209 5.93 6.97 25.31
N ILE A 1210 6.78 6.18 24.68
CA ILE A 1210 6.65 4.71 24.63
C ILE A 1210 7.81 4.12 25.42
N THR A 1211 7.51 3.27 26.40
CA THR A 1211 8.50 2.59 27.24
C THR A 1211 8.28 1.07 27.24
N GLY A 1212 9.31 0.30 27.59
CA GLY A 1212 9.23 -1.17 27.62
C GLY A 1212 9.51 -1.83 26.26
N GLY A 1213 9.26 -3.15 26.19
CA GLY A 1213 9.53 -4.02 25.04
C GLY A 1213 9.18 -5.47 25.37
#